data_AF-A0A496VSW9-F1
#
_entry.id   AF-A0A496VSW9-F1
#
_cell.length_a   1.000
_cell.length_b   1.000
_cell.length_c   1.000
_cell.angle_alpha   90.00
_cell.angle_beta   90.00
_cell.angle_gamma   90.00
#
_symmetry.space_group_name_H-M   'P 1'
#
loop_
_entity.id
_entity.type
_entity.pdbx_description
1 polymer ?
#
loop_
_entity_poly.entity_id
_entity_poly.type
_entity_poly.pdbx_seq_one_letter_code
_entity_poly.pdbx_strand_id
1 'polypeptide(L)'
;MKNNFFMLAIVVILSFLFWTAIQKYFFYDKEQTVKIAFIGPMSVKGDVAGKLMKQAIQLYFDEVNNERDKDNHQKFELKDFDDQNQCKEEGDETAAKDEALRIVEENEVVAVIGHWYSSCSITGGKIYKKYGIPAITPGSVKKEVTEDNEWYFRNIYNASVSGQFLAYYVKEVFRLNQVTIIRDDSGYGSYLAEVFEKSARELGMEIRHKWDFKTGDHKDFENYIAQLKQDEQQAGAILLATQASEGTPLVKLIKDENIPNPIISGSGFSEQTFVNSFKDSPREKGNPGYYTNDIYVATPLIFDTANEKAQKFKDKYYAKYQDEPDWSAAYAYDSAQVLVKAIKQANITGSQESLQADRQKIRNTLASFTNIHDAIEGTTGFNYFDENRDAQKPVVIGVYKNKQLVSALTQFQVMRNRNEVADLEKARAQERVLLIGDNLYYKTNVVYTGIKINEMSHISNNSTFLLDFHLWFRSRSDFRPQDIEFLNAVEVESEKTAFEKIKEQLKQPLKEETADQMTYRLYRIKSRFKADFFSNHYVYKQHTLGVNFHHKSLTRNNLIYVTDLLGMGDIQTVLQSMQKKQVLSPTTGWSIEELRFFPDIAKKYSLGDPEYLNVQGGTVEYSLFNAAIQIKKNEFTLRGKIPYQQAYYMMVFSSIFILFLNIFAKKFKDLSKIIWFFQSILAFILLLSSEVLLVEWLSNNIEAYNMKFVIRIFNILWWIIPAFLLNLASESFIWTPIEERTGRLIPNIVRLFLAFIIYFMAVVGIIAFVYEQQLTSILATSGVIAMIIGLAIQINISNIFSGIAINIERPFRIGDWVQIGEFEEGKIVDITWRTTRLLTRKQCILSIPNSMASESPILNFCFPDNVYWLWPTVYIHPMHSPERVKKVLLDALLSSNQVLKEPAPVVFLTGINEWAASYWIAFCSDDYANKFFILEDVWTRVWFHLNRAGITPAVQRQEIHLFKGIKERGGDEATKPITLLKEVEIFKPFSEQAKLHLSQQIRHHHIEKGDVIVQQGDVGDSLFIIVEGAVVVKVRTDEGIIKEVARLGAGNFFGEMALLTGEDRAATVVAIVDTYLFELTQADIAPLIAQQPEVKELVTKVLTQRQMATQSVKTSVEHDVETEKEAIYKKLLKQVEQFFGLGDELKGKG
;
A
#
# COMPACT_ATOMS: atom_id res chain seq x y z
N MET A 1 -16.29 -6.04 -32.48
CA MET A 1 -15.61 -5.86 -31.17
C MET A 1 -14.41 -6.79 -30.97
N LYS A 2 -14.50 -8.13 -31.13
CA LYS A 2 -13.35 -9.04 -30.93
C LYS A 2 -12.11 -8.73 -31.79
N ASN A 3 -12.26 -8.44 -33.09
CA ASN A 3 -11.13 -8.09 -33.97
C ASN A 3 -10.45 -6.76 -33.59
N ASN A 4 -11.21 -5.77 -33.11
CA ASN A 4 -10.65 -4.46 -32.75
C ASN A 4 -9.89 -4.52 -31.41
N PHE A 5 -10.35 -5.36 -30.47
CA PHE A 5 -9.64 -5.63 -29.22
C PHE A 5 -8.30 -6.33 -29.48
N PHE A 6 -8.31 -7.35 -30.35
CA PHE A 6 -7.10 -8.09 -30.72
C PHE A 6 -6.10 -7.20 -31.48
N MET A 7 -6.57 -6.37 -32.42
CA MET A 7 -5.74 -5.39 -33.13
C MET A 7 -5.14 -4.34 -32.19
N LEU A 8 -5.91 -3.77 -31.25
CA LEU A 8 -5.36 -2.79 -30.31
C LEU A 8 -4.35 -3.45 -29.35
N ALA A 9 -4.64 -4.66 -28.85
CA ALA A 9 -3.71 -5.41 -28.02
C ALA A 9 -2.41 -5.73 -28.79
N ILE A 10 -2.50 -6.13 -30.05
CA ILE A 10 -1.35 -6.33 -30.93
C ILE A 10 -0.59 -5.01 -31.14
N VAL A 11 -1.27 -3.89 -31.36
CA VAL A 11 -0.61 -2.59 -31.51
C VAL A 11 0.09 -2.18 -30.22
N VAL A 12 -0.51 -2.41 -29.04
CA VAL A 12 0.13 -2.14 -27.74
C VAL A 12 1.35 -3.04 -27.54
N ILE A 13 1.23 -4.33 -27.82
CA ILE A 13 2.32 -5.32 -27.70
C ILE A 13 3.43 -5.02 -28.70
N LEU A 14 3.10 -4.73 -29.96
CA LEU A 14 4.06 -4.34 -31.00
C LEU A 14 4.66 -2.98 -30.71
N SER A 15 3.93 -2.02 -30.15
CA SER A 15 4.49 -0.72 -29.72
C SER A 15 5.41 -0.88 -28.53
N PHE A 16 5.09 -1.79 -27.59
CA PHE A 16 5.98 -2.15 -26.49
C PHE A 16 7.23 -2.84 -27.01
N LEU A 17 7.09 -3.84 -27.88
CA LEU A 17 8.21 -4.54 -28.52
C LEU A 17 9.05 -3.58 -29.37
N PHE A 18 8.43 -2.70 -30.13
CA PHE A 18 9.08 -1.69 -30.95
C PHE A 18 9.74 -0.61 -30.10
N TRP A 19 9.15 -0.19 -28.98
CA TRP A 19 9.78 0.69 -28.00
C TRP A 19 10.98 0.00 -27.33
N THR A 20 10.86 -1.27 -26.91
CA THR A 20 12.00 -2.03 -26.38
C THR A 20 13.10 -2.22 -27.43
N ALA A 21 12.74 -2.42 -28.70
CA ALA A 21 13.68 -2.53 -29.81
C ALA A 21 14.34 -1.18 -30.12
N ILE A 22 13.58 -0.09 -30.17
CA ILE A 22 14.09 1.29 -30.33
C ILE A 22 14.97 1.67 -29.16
N GLN A 23 14.61 1.35 -27.92
CA GLN A 23 15.46 1.61 -26.75
C GLN A 23 16.77 0.80 -26.85
N LYS A 24 16.68 -0.48 -27.24
CA LYS A 24 17.85 -1.33 -27.51
C LYS A 24 18.66 -0.88 -28.75
N TYR A 25 18.15 0.03 -29.57
CA TYR A 25 18.82 0.51 -30.79
C TYR A 25 19.30 1.97 -30.69
N PHE A 26 18.60 2.83 -29.95
CA PHE A 26 18.90 4.27 -29.76
C PHE A 26 19.59 4.58 -28.42
N PHE A 27 19.33 3.82 -27.35
CA PHE A 27 19.96 3.98 -26.04
C PHE A 27 21.01 2.88 -25.76
N TYR A 28 21.35 2.09 -26.78
CA TYR A 28 22.56 1.30 -26.75
C TYR A 28 23.72 2.25 -27.06
N ASP A 29 24.13 3.01 -26.05
CA ASP A 29 25.49 3.54 -26.07
C ASP A 29 26.41 2.34 -26.31
N LYS A 30 27.37 2.49 -27.22
CA LYS A 30 28.39 1.46 -27.48
C LYS A 30 29.02 1.14 -26.13
N GLU A 31 28.64 0.01 -25.52
CA GLU A 31 29.20 -0.47 -24.25
C GLU A 31 30.73 -0.50 -24.43
N GLN A 32 31.45 0.41 -23.77
CA GLN A 32 32.89 0.46 -23.86
C GLN A 32 33.42 -0.76 -23.10
N THR A 33 33.89 -1.74 -23.86
CA THR A 33 34.37 -3.00 -23.31
C THR A 33 35.85 -2.86 -22.97
N VAL A 34 36.15 -2.84 -21.68
CA VAL A 34 37.51 -2.82 -21.15
C VAL A 34 37.96 -4.26 -20.93
N LYS A 35 38.96 -4.70 -21.70
CA LYS A 35 39.51 -6.06 -21.63
C LYS A 35 40.69 -6.11 -20.65
N ILE A 36 40.67 -7.08 -19.75
CA ILE A 36 41.74 -7.33 -18.77
C ILE A 36 42.21 -8.78 -18.96
N ALA A 37 43.51 -9.01 -19.03
CA ALA A 37 44.06 -10.36 -19.10
C ALA A 37 44.17 -10.97 -17.70
N PHE A 38 43.81 -12.25 -17.55
CA PHE A 38 44.25 -13.10 -16.46
C PHE A 38 45.22 -14.15 -17.01
N ILE A 39 46.38 -14.27 -16.35
CA ILE A 39 47.39 -15.25 -16.70
C ILE A 39 47.80 -16.09 -15.48
N GLY A 40 47.74 -17.42 -15.62
CA GLY A 40 48.09 -18.36 -14.57
C GLY A 40 47.88 -19.83 -14.95
N PRO A 41 48.20 -20.76 -14.06
CA PRO A 41 48.22 -22.20 -14.36
C PRO A 41 46.80 -22.79 -14.38
N MET A 42 46.19 -22.92 -15.56
CA MET A 42 44.81 -23.43 -15.69
C MET A 42 44.74 -24.92 -16.07
N SER A 43 45.75 -25.46 -16.75
CA SER A 43 45.77 -26.85 -17.22
C SER A 43 46.69 -27.79 -16.42
N VAL A 44 47.35 -27.31 -15.36
CA VAL A 44 48.25 -28.12 -14.53
C VAL A 44 47.45 -29.16 -13.74
N LYS A 45 47.68 -30.44 -14.00
CA LYS A 45 46.94 -31.54 -13.37
C LYS A 45 47.15 -31.57 -11.86
N GLY A 46 46.08 -31.39 -11.10
CA GLY A 46 46.08 -31.44 -9.63
C GLY A 46 46.20 -30.06 -8.97
N ASP A 47 46.64 -29.04 -9.70
CA ASP A 47 46.61 -27.65 -9.25
C ASP A 47 45.23 -27.05 -9.55
N VAL A 48 44.60 -26.43 -8.55
CA VAL A 48 43.30 -25.78 -8.69
C VAL A 48 43.37 -24.26 -8.54
N ALA A 49 44.52 -23.69 -8.18
CA ALA A 49 44.65 -22.27 -7.87
C ALA A 49 44.27 -21.38 -9.07
N GLY A 50 44.76 -21.70 -10.28
CA GLY A 50 44.42 -20.96 -11.51
C GLY A 50 42.92 -20.91 -11.80
N LYS A 51 42.23 -22.06 -11.64
CA LYS A 51 40.77 -22.15 -11.77
C LYS A 51 40.07 -21.27 -10.72
N LEU A 52 40.47 -21.39 -9.45
CA LEU A 52 39.84 -20.67 -8.35
C LEU A 52 39.96 -19.15 -8.53
N MET A 53 41.16 -18.67 -8.90
CA MET A 53 41.41 -17.25 -9.18
C MET A 53 40.59 -16.73 -10.36
N LYS A 54 40.56 -17.47 -11.49
CA LYS A 54 39.74 -17.11 -12.65
C LYS A 54 38.26 -16.97 -12.29
N GLN A 55 37.73 -17.95 -11.55
CA GLN A 55 36.35 -17.93 -11.08
C GLN A 55 36.09 -16.73 -10.16
N ALA A 56 37.04 -16.36 -9.31
CA ALA A 56 36.92 -15.22 -8.41
C ALA A 56 36.93 -13.87 -9.16
N ILE A 57 37.84 -13.70 -10.12
CA ILE A 57 37.89 -12.50 -10.98
C ILE A 57 36.60 -12.39 -11.80
N GLN A 58 36.14 -13.50 -12.39
CA GLN A 58 34.89 -13.52 -13.14
C GLN A 58 33.67 -13.23 -12.27
N LEU A 59 33.64 -13.72 -11.02
CA LEU A 59 32.58 -13.39 -10.07
C LEU A 59 32.50 -11.87 -9.86
N TYR A 60 33.65 -11.22 -9.61
CA TYR A 60 33.69 -9.77 -9.44
C TYR A 60 33.28 -9.01 -10.71
N PHE A 61 33.76 -9.42 -11.88
CA PHE A 61 33.38 -8.77 -13.14
C PHE A 61 31.89 -8.91 -13.43
N ASP A 62 31.29 -10.06 -13.14
CA ASP A 62 29.85 -10.25 -13.29
C ASP A 62 29.05 -9.35 -12.34
N GLU A 63 29.53 -9.14 -11.11
CA GLU A 63 28.91 -8.19 -10.16
C GLU A 63 28.97 -6.76 -10.70
N VAL A 64 30.16 -6.28 -11.09
CA VAL A 64 30.36 -4.92 -11.61
C VAL A 64 29.57 -4.70 -12.90
N ASN A 65 29.52 -5.69 -13.79
CA ASN A 65 28.78 -5.60 -15.05
C ASN A 65 27.26 -5.60 -14.84
N ASN A 66 26.76 -6.38 -13.88
CA ASN A 66 25.33 -6.43 -13.57
C ASN A 66 24.83 -5.17 -12.85
N GLU A 67 25.68 -4.53 -12.05
CA GLU A 67 25.34 -3.30 -11.35
C GLU A 67 25.09 -2.10 -12.28
N ARG A 68 25.34 -2.22 -13.61
CA ARG A 68 25.39 -1.13 -14.63
C ARG A 68 25.48 0.24 -13.97
N ASP A 69 26.71 0.54 -13.58
CA ASP A 69 27.11 1.79 -12.96
C ASP A 69 26.40 2.98 -13.63
N LYS A 70 25.70 3.79 -12.83
CA LYS A 70 24.92 4.95 -13.30
C LYS A 70 25.81 6.02 -13.93
N ASP A 71 27.12 5.94 -13.72
CA ASP A 71 28.05 7.04 -14.04
C ASP A 71 29.06 6.73 -15.17
N ASN A 72 29.34 5.47 -15.56
CA ASN A 72 30.46 5.18 -16.47
C ASN A 72 30.27 4.13 -17.60
N HIS A 73 29.12 3.46 -17.74
CA HIS A 73 28.78 2.58 -18.90
C HIS A 73 29.88 1.61 -19.42
N GLN A 74 30.84 1.21 -18.58
CA GLN A 74 31.94 0.32 -18.94
C GLN A 74 31.59 -1.14 -18.63
N LYS A 75 31.93 -2.03 -19.56
CA LYS A 75 31.82 -3.47 -19.38
C LYS A 75 33.21 -4.08 -19.25
N PHE A 76 33.44 -4.90 -18.23
CA PHE A 76 34.71 -5.59 -18.02
C PHE A 76 34.64 -7.00 -18.62
N GLU A 77 35.62 -7.33 -19.46
CA GLU A 77 35.78 -8.65 -20.07
C GLU A 77 37.12 -9.26 -19.63
N LEU A 78 37.08 -10.51 -19.17
CA LEU A 78 38.27 -11.27 -18.81
C LEU A 78 38.80 -12.04 -20.02
N LYS A 79 40.10 -11.89 -20.33
CA LYS A 79 40.83 -12.69 -21.33
C LYS A 79 41.76 -13.65 -20.62
N ASP A 80 41.64 -14.94 -20.90
CA ASP A 80 42.39 -15.98 -20.18
C ASP A 80 43.65 -16.41 -20.95
N PHE A 81 44.76 -16.55 -20.24
CA PHE A 81 46.06 -17.01 -20.76
C PHE A 81 46.62 -18.08 -19.81
N ASP A 82 47.13 -19.19 -20.34
CA ASP A 82 47.57 -20.34 -19.54
C ASP A 82 49.09 -20.50 -19.58
N ASP A 83 49.76 -20.12 -18.50
CA ASP A 83 51.21 -20.22 -18.40
C ASP A 83 51.72 -21.62 -18.01
N GLN A 84 50.81 -22.55 -17.70
CA GLN A 84 51.10 -23.94 -17.34
C GLN A 84 52.14 -24.13 -16.22
N ASN A 85 52.43 -23.09 -15.43
CA ASN A 85 53.57 -23.05 -14.50
C ASN A 85 54.95 -23.36 -15.17
N GLN A 86 55.12 -23.10 -16.46
CA GLN A 86 56.36 -23.39 -17.18
C GLN A 86 57.25 -22.14 -17.31
N CYS A 87 58.18 -22.00 -16.35
CA CYS A 87 58.94 -20.77 -16.15
C CYS A 87 60.40 -21.07 -15.73
N LYS A 88 61.37 -21.02 -16.66
CA LYS A 88 62.82 -21.06 -16.38
C LYS A 88 63.63 -20.14 -17.28
N GLU A 89 64.84 -19.80 -16.81
CA GLU A 89 65.75 -18.78 -17.34
C GLU A 89 66.29 -19.11 -18.75
N GLU A 90 66.41 -18.04 -19.55
CA GLU A 90 67.13 -17.90 -20.82
C GLU A 90 67.54 -19.20 -21.56
N GLY A 91 66.76 -19.58 -22.58
CA GLY A 91 67.22 -20.50 -23.63
C GLY A 91 66.20 -21.46 -24.24
N ASP A 92 64.99 -21.58 -23.69
CA ASP A 92 63.99 -22.58 -24.13
C ASP A 92 62.56 -22.00 -24.23
N GLU A 93 61.67 -22.70 -24.95
CA GLU A 93 60.25 -22.37 -25.11
C GLU A 93 59.57 -22.37 -23.73
N THR A 94 59.02 -21.22 -23.31
CA THR A 94 58.43 -21.05 -21.97
C THR A 94 57.03 -20.50 -22.11
N ALA A 95 56.01 -21.29 -21.77
CA ALA A 95 54.61 -20.92 -21.93
C ALA A 95 54.29 -19.54 -21.29
N ALA A 96 54.88 -19.21 -20.13
CA ALA A 96 54.69 -17.89 -19.52
C ALA A 96 55.20 -16.71 -20.39
N LYS A 97 56.34 -16.88 -21.06
CA LYS A 97 56.92 -15.88 -21.95
C LYS A 97 56.09 -15.74 -23.23
N ASP A 98 55.72 -16.88 -23.81
CA ASP A 98 54.97 -16.93 -25.08
C ASP A 98 53.57 -16.37 -24.90
N GLU A 99 52.88 -16.70 -23.81
CA GLU A 99 51.56 -16.12 -23.49
C GLU A 99 51.67 -14.62 -23.13
N ALA A 100 52.72 -14.19 -22.43
CA ALA A 100 52.95 -12.76 -22.17
C ALA A 100 53.24 -11.97 -23.46
N LEU A 101 53.96 -12.55 -24.42
CA LEU A 101 54.13 -11.99 -25.77
C LEU A 101 52.81 -11.99 -26.53
N ARG A 102 51.99 -13.04 -26.43
CA ARG A 102 50.66 -13.09 -27.05
C ARG A 102 49.76 -11.98 -26.54
N ILE A 103 49.77 -11.68 -25.24
CA ILE A 103 49.05 -10.53 -24.64
C ILE A 103 49.48 -9.21 -25.29
N VAL A 104 50.78 -9.05 -25.53
CA VAL A 104 51.34 -7.85 -26.19
C VAL A 104 50.97 -7.80 -27.68
N GLU A 105 51.02 -8.93 -28.38
CA GLU A 105 50.72 -9.05 -29.81
C GLU A 105 49.24 -8.84 -30.13
N GLU A 106 48.34 -9.42 -29.32
CA GLU A 106 46.89 -9.17 -29.41
C GLU A 106 46.59 -7.68 -29.17
N ASN A 107 47.37 -7.03 -28.31
CA ASN A 107 47.28 -5.60 -27.97
C ASN A 107 45.84 -5.11 -27.70
N GLU A 108 45.02 -5.92 -27.04
CA GLU A 108 43.62 -5.59 -26.74
C GLU A 108 43.37 -5.22 -25.28
N VAL A 109 44.28 -5.57 -24.37
CA VAL A 109 44.07 -5.46 -22.92
C VAL A 109 44.67 -4.20 -22.32
N VAL A 110 44.01 -3.64 -21.31
CA VAL A 110 44.48 -2.44 -20.59
C VAL A 110 45.40 -2.78 -19.41
N ALA A 111 45.35 -4.01 -18.90
CA ALA A 111 46.08 -4.47 -17.73
C ALA A 111 46.07 -6.00 -17.64
N VAL A 112 46.97 -6.54 -16.79
CA VAL A 112 47.14 -7.97 -16.54
C VAL A 112 46.95 -8.28 -15.06
N ILE A 113 46.20 -9.34 -14.74
CA ILE A 113 46.12 -9.95 -13.42
C ILE A 113 46.87 -11.29 -13.50
N GLY A 114 47.87 -11.48 -12.64
CA GLY A 114 48.81 -12.61 -12.73
C GLY A 114 50.23 -12.12 -12.94
N HIS A 115 51.24 -12.99 -12.98
CA HIS A 115 51.15 -14.46 -12.91
C HIS A 115 50.99 -14.95 -11.47
N TRP A 116 50.72 -16.24 -11.31
CA TRP A 116 50.62 -16.89 -9.99
C TRP A 116 51.97 -17.18 -9.34
N TYR A 117 52.86 -17.83 -10.09
CA TYR A 117 54.19 -18.20 -9.60
C TYR A 117 55.19 -17.06 -9.78
N SER A 118 56.10 -16.92 -8.82
CA SER A 118 57.07 -15.83 -8.79
C SER A 118 58.04 -15.84 -9.97
N SER A 119 58.51 -17.02 -10.39
CA SER A 119 59.38 -17.17 -11.57
C SER A 119 58.67 -16.70 -12.85
N CYS A 120 57.41 -17.09 -13.03
CA CYS A 120 56.57 -16.67 -14.15
C CYS A 120 56.31 -15.16 -14.14
N SER A 121 56.06 -14.60 -12.94
CA SER A 121 55.81 -13.17 -12.76
C SER A 121 57.03 -12.32 -13.11
N ILE A 122 58.24 -12.77 -12.79
CA ILE A 122 59.49 -12.10 -13.18
C ILE A 122 59.67 -12.14 -14.70
N THR A 123 59.44 -13.31 -15.33
CA THR A 123 59.55 -13.46 -16.79
C THR A 123 58.53 -12.60 -17.54
N GLY A 124 57.25 -12.69 -17.21
CA GLY A 124 56.19 -11.87 -17.80
C GLY A 124 56.34 -10.39 -17.46
N GLY A 125 56.77 -10.06 -16.24
CA GLY A 125 56.98 -8.69 -15.77
C GLY A 125 58.05 -7.93 -16.56
N LYS A 126 59.13 -8.60 -17.00
CA LYS A 126 60.13 -8.01 -17.91
C LYS A 126 59.51 -7.61 -19.25
N ILE A 127 58.58 -8.41 -19.77
CA ILE A 127 57.84 -8.13 -21.02
C ILE A 127 56.88 -6.96 -20.79
N TYR A 128 56.05 -7.01 -19.75
CA TYR A 128 55.07 -5.96 -19.48
C TYR A 128 55.73 -4.60 -19.21
N LYS A 129 56.89 -4.57 -18.54
CA LYS A 129 57.71 -3.36 -18.38
C LYS A 129 58.17 -2.79 -19.72
N LYS A 130 58.67 -3.64 -20.62
CA LYS A 130 59.16 -3.23 -21.95
C LYS A 130 58.05 -2.63 -22.82
N TYR A 131 56.83 -3.14 -22.72
CA TYR A 131 55.69 -2.71 -23.54
C TYR A 131 54.70 -1.78 -22.82
N GLY A 132 54.99 -1.39 -21.57
CA GLY A 132 54.19 -0.46 -20.78
C GLY A 132 52.78 -0.97 -20.45
N ILE A 133 52.65 -2.21 -19.97
CA ILE A 133 51.37 -2.80 -19.54
C ILE A 133 51.37 -2.94 -18.01
N PRO A 134 50.43 -2.33 -17.28
CA PRO A 134 50.34 -2.52 -15.83
C PRO A 134 49.90 -3.95 -15.50
N ALA A 135 50.62 -4.59 -14.59
CA ALA A 135 50.32 -5.93 -14.11
C ALA A 135 50.17 -5.95 -12.58
N ILE A 136 49.25 -6.77 -12.07
CA ILE A 136 49.06 -6.99 -10.63
C ILE A 136 49.00 -8.49 -10.32
N THR A 137 49.86 -8.97 -9.44
CA THR A 137 49.84 -10.38 -9.00
C THR A 137 49.12 -10.55 -7.66
N PRO A 138 48.20 -11.54 -7.55
CA PRO A 138 47.56 -11.90 -6.30
C PRO A 138 48.40 -12.86 -5.42
N GLY A 139 49.46 -13.49 -5.94
CA GLY A 139 50.10 -14.65 -5.30
C GLY A 139 51.63 -14.71 -5.29
N SER A 140 52.32 -13.91 -6.11
CA SER A 140 53.78 -14.01 -6.21
C SER A 140 54.51 -13.27 -5.09
N VAL A 141 55.26 -14.01 -4.28
CA VAL A 141 55.83 -13.51 -3.02
C VAL A 141 57.34 -13.19 -3.07
N LYS A 142 58.06 -13.55 -4.14
CA LYS A 142 59.49 -13.22 -4.30
C LYS A 142 59.70 -11.70 -4.52
N LYS A 143 60.78 -11.12 -3.97
CA LYS A 143 61.02 -9.66 -3.96
C LYS A 143 61.22 -9.09 -5.37
N GLU A 144 61.89 -9.84 -6.22
CA GLU A 144 62.30 -9.46 -7.59
C GLU A 144 61.12 -9.31 -8.57
N VAL A 145 59.89 -9.59 -8.14
CA VAL A 145 58.68 -9.41 -8.95
C VAL A 145 58.38 -7.93 -9.17
N THR A 146 58.54 -7.12 -8.12
CA THR A 146 58.24 -5.67 -8.13
C THR A 146 59.52 -4.82 -8.07
N GLU A 147 60.63 -5.39 -7.59
CA GLU A 147 61.94 -4.74 -7.59
C GLU A 147 62.36 -4.35 -9.01
N ASP A 148 62.79 -3.10 -9.17
CA ASP A 148 63.13 -2.51 -10.47
C ASP A 148 62.04 -2.66 -11.55
N ASN A 149 60.75 -2.77 -11.18
CA ASN A 149 59.65 -2.84 -12.13
C ASN A 149 58.48 -1.92 -11.76
N GLU A 150 58.48 -0.70 -12.30
CA GLU A 150 57.46 0.31 -12.03
C GLU A 150 56.06 0.01 -12.62
N TRP A 151 55.94 -1.05 -13.42
CA TRP A 151 54.68 -1.50 -14.06
C TRP A 151 54.04 -2.69 -13.36
N TYR A 152 54.71 -3.28 -12.37
CA TYR A 152 54.23 -4.48 -11.68
C TYR A 152 53.89 -4.17 -10.23
N PHE A 153 52.68 -4.56 -9.82
CA PHE A 153 52.15 -4.39 -8.48
C PHE A 153 51.91 -5.75 -7.86
N ARG A 154 51.98 -5.83 -6.54
CA ARG A 154 51.72 -7.07 -5.81
C ARG A 154 50.69 -6.82 -4.72
N ASN A 155 49.62 -7.60 -4.72
CA ASN A 155 48.53 -7.44 -3.75
C ASN A 155 48.69 -8.31 -2.49
N ILE A 156 49.73 -9.14 -2.40
CA ILE A 156 50.06 -10.01 -1.28
C ILE A 156 51.36 -9.56 -0.58
N TYR A 157 51.62 -10.05 0.64
CA TYR A 157 52.89 -9.77 1.33
C TYR A 157 54.10 -10.40 0.62
N ASN A 158 55.30 -9.92 0.95
CA ASN A 158 56.57 -10.52 0.56
C ASN A 158 56.88 -11.77 1.41
N ALA A 159 57.37 -12.84 0.78
CA ALA A 159 57.76 -14.09 1.46
C ALA A 159 58.81 -13.91 2.56
N SER A 160 59.61 -12.84 2.51
CA SER A 160 60.54 -12.50 3.59
C SER A 160 59.86 -12.40 4.96
N VAL A 161 58.64 -11.87 4.99
CA VAL A 161 57.84 -11.73 6.21
C VAL A 161 57.38 -13.09 6.73
N SER A 162 56.95 -14.00 5.83
CA SER A 162 56.46 -15.33 6.21
C SER A 162 57.56 -16.25 6.75
N GLY A 163 58.74 -16.27 6.13
CA GLY A 163 59.88 -17.07 6.60
C GLY A 163 60.38 -16.62 7.97
N GLN A 164 60.49 -15.31 8.19
CA GLN A 164 60.82 -14.73 9.50
C GLN A 164 59.74 -15.06 10.53
N PHE A 165 58.46 -14.85 10.19
CA PHE A 165 57.33 -15.14 11.06
C PHE A 165 57.37 -16.59 11.58
N LEU A 166 57.57 -17.56 10.69
CA LEU A 166 57.62 -18.98 11.05
C LEU A 166 58.79 -19.30 11.99
N ALA A 167 59.99 -18.75 11.75
CA ALA A 167 61.15 -18.99 12.61
C ALA A 167 60.92 -18.47 14.03
N TYR A 168 60.37 -17.25 14.16
CA TYR A 168 60.00 -16.70 15.46
C TYR A 168 58.86 -17.47 16.12
N TYR A 169 57.90 -17.99 15.35
CA TYR A 169 56.81 -18.79 15.89
C TYR A 169 57.32 -20.11 16.51
N VAL A 170 58.28 -20.77 15.87
CA VAL A 170 58.95 -21.97 16.43
C VAL A 170 59.66 -21.64 17.75
N LYS A 171 60.41 -20.54 17.79
CA LYS A 171 61.17 -20.13 18.97
C LYS A 171 60.27 -19.66 20.13
N GLU A 172 59.31 -18.80 19.85
CA GLU A 172 58.54 -18.05 20.87
C GLU A 172 57.22 -18.71 21.26
N VAL A 173 56.64 -19.54 20.39
CA VAL A 173 55.35 -20.23 20.64
C VAL A 173 55.55 -21.72 20.87
N PHE A 174 56.27 -22.42 19.99
CA PHE A 174 56.58 -23.84 20.21
C PHE A 174 57.70 -24.07 21.22
N ARG A 175 58.52 -23.03 21.51
CA ARG A 175 59.66 -23.12 22.44
C ARG A 175 60.68 -24.19 22.04
N LEU A 176 60.85 -24.40 20.74
CA LEU A 176 61.84 -25.33 20.18
C LEU A 176 63.10 -24.59 19.74
N ASN A 177 64.26 -25.21 19.95
CA ASN A 177 65.57 -24.68 19.54
C ASN A 177 66.17 -25.44 18.35
N GLN A 178 65.46 -26.43 17.83
CA GLN A 178 65.92 -27.32 16.78
C GLN A 178 64.91 -27.29 15.63
N VAL A 179 65.40 -27.31 14.40
CA VAL A 179 64.57 -27.32 13.20
C VAL A 179 65.17 -28.24 12.13
N THR A 180 64.31 -28.83 11.32
CA THR A 180 64.64 -29.57 10.10
C THR A 180 64.02 -28.85 8.91
N ILE A 181 64.78 -28.66 7.84
CA ILE A 181 64.33 -27.93 6.64
C ILE A 181 64.34 -28.88 5.45
N ILE A 182 63.20 -29.04 4.80
CA ILE A 182 63.07 -29.76 3.52
C ILE A 182 62.55 -28.77 2.49
N ARG A 183 63.31 -28.55 1.41
CA ARG A 183 62.97 -27.57 0.37
C ARG A 183 63.02 -28.15 -1.03
N ASP A 184 62.11 -27.66 -1.88
CA ASP A 184 62.14 -27.90 -3.32
C ASP A 184 62.98 -26.85 -4.06
N ASP A 185 63.32 -27.12 -5.33
CA ASP A 185 64.02 -26.18 -6.22
C ASP A 185 63.09 -25.11 -6.82
N SER A 186 61.85 -24.97 -6.31
CA SER A 186 60.92 -23.97 -6.79
C SER A 186 61.30 -22.58 -6.27
N GLY A 187 60.99 -21.54 -7.06
CA GLY A 187 61.29 -20.15 -6.68
C GLY A 187 60.60 -19.69 -5.38
N TYR A 188 59.52 -20.37 -4.99
CA TYR A 188 58.81 -20.14 -3.73
C TYR A 188 59.47 -20.89 -2.56
N GLY A 189 59.63 -22.22 -2.66
CA GLY A 189 60.12 -23.05 -1.58
C GLY A 189 61.57 -22.77 -1.23
N SER A 190 62.44 -22.61 -2.24
CA SER A 190 63.84 -22.24 -2.02
C SER A 190 63.99 -20.90 -1.28
N TYR A 191 63.19 -19.88 -1.63
CA TYR A 191 63.26 -18.56 -1.00
C TYR A 191 62.70 -18.57 0.42
N LEU A 192 61.59 -19.26 0.67
CA LEU A 192 61.03 -19.43 2.01
C LEU A 192 62.03 -20.12 2.96
N ALA A 193 62.68 -21.19 2.49
CA ALA A 193 63.68 -21.92 3.26
C ALA A 193 64.90 -21.05 3.58
N GLU A 194 65.39 -20.27 2.62
CA GLU A 194 66.53 -19.37 2.82
C GLU A 194 66.27 -18.33 3.92
N VAL A 195 65.12 -17.65 3.83
CA VAL A 195 64.73 -16.62 4.82
C VAL A 195 64.52 -17.25 6.20
N PHE A 196 63.86 -18.40 6.26
CA PHE A 196 63.64 -19.11 7.52
C PHE A 196 64.97 -19.56 8.13
N GLU A 197 65.88 -20.16 7.36
CA GLU A 197 67.19 -20.59 7.81
C GLU A 197 67.99 -19.42 8.40
N LYS A 198 68.04 -18.30 7.68
CA LYS A 198 68.72 -17.09 8.15
C LYS A 198 68.16 -16.64 9.50
N SER A 199 66.84 -16.52 9.59
CA SER A 199 66.14 -16.08 10.80
C SER A 199 66.31 -17.08 11.96
N ALA A 200 66.31 -18.38 11.67
CA ALA A 200 66.51 -19.44 12.64
C ALA A 200 67.91 -19.38 13.26
N ARG A 201 68.94 -19.18 12.43
CA ARG A 201 70.32 -19.01 12.90
C ARG A 201 70.49 -17.75 13.74
N GLU A 202 69.88 -16.62 13.34
CA GLU A 202 69.88 -15.37 14.11
C GLU A 202 69.22 -15.53 15.50
N LEU A 203 68.20 -16.39 15.60
CA LEU A 203 67.52 -16.75 16.86
C LEU A 203 68.26 -17.81 17.70
N GLY A 204 69.44 -18.25 17.26
CA GLY A 204 70.23 -19.29 17.91
C GLY A 204 69.58 -20.68 17.87
N MET A 205 68.74 -20.96 16.87
CA MET A 205 68.23 -22.31 16.61
C MET A 205 69.24 -23.12 15.80
N GLU A 206 69.34 -24.42 16.07
CA GLU A 206 70.20 -25.35 15.35
C GLU A 206 69.40 -26.07 14.26
N ILE A 207 69.97 -26.11 13.05
CA ILE A 207 69.39 -26.80 11.90
C ILE A 207 69.97 -28.21 11.89
N ARG A 208 69.16 -29.20 12.28
CA ARG A 208 69.59 -30.61 12.36
C ARG A 208 69.81 -31.21 10.99
N HIS A 209 68.79 -31.08 10.16
CA HIS A 209 68.75 -31.65 8.83
C HIS A 209 68.34 -30.57 7.84
N LYS A 210 69.01 -30.57 6.69
CA LYS A 210 68.66 -29.72 5.55
C LYS A 210 68.72 -30.58 4.29
N TRP A 211 67.56 -30.79 3.67
CA TRP A 211 67.43 -31.61 2.48
C TRP A 211 66.82 -30.82 1.34
N ASP A 212 67.42 -30.98 0.16
CA ASP A 212 67.06 -30.30 -1.07
C ASP A 212 66.66 -31.34 -2.11
N PHE A 213 65.55 -31.14 -2.81
CA PHE A 213 65.13 -32.02 -3.90
C PHE A 213 64.63 -31.21 -5.11
N LYS A 214 64.65 -31.85 -6.29
CA LYS A 214 64.13 -31.25 -7.52
C LYS A 214 62.62 -31.52 -7.63
N THR A 215 61.87 -30.50 -8.05
CA THR A 215 60.43 -30.61 -8.31
C THR A 215 60.13 -31.81 -9.21
N GLY A 216 59.23 -32.70 -8.76
CA GLY A 216 58.89 -33.95 -9.45
C GLY A 216 59.83 -35.14 -9.20
N ASP A 217 60.93 -34.98 -8.46
CA ASP A 217 61.84 -36.08 -8.08
C ASP A 217 61.72 -36.40 -6.58
N HIS A 218 61.09 -37.52 -6.25
CA HIS A 218 60.73 -37.91 -4.87
C HIS A 218 61.52 -39.10 -4.33
N LYS A 219 62.58 -39.55 -5.03
CA LYS A 219 63.29 -40.81 -4.74
C LYS A 219 63.91 -40.87 -3.34
N ASP A 220 64.33 -39.73 -2.80
CA ASP A 220 65.04 -39.65 -1.53
C ASP A 220 64.12 -39.49 -0.31
N PHE A 221 62.80 -39.35 -0.52
CA PHE A 221 61.87 -39.08 0.59
C PHE A 221 61.87 -40.19 1.64
N GLU A 222 61.89 -41.45 1.25
CA GLU A 222 61.97 -42.58 2.19
C GLU A 222 63.22 -42.51 3.09
N ASN A 223 64.36 -42.06 2.53
CA ASN A 223 65.59 -41.88 3.30
C ASN A 223 65.46 -40.72 4.31
N TYR A 224 64.81 -39.61 3.91
CA TYR A 224 64.55 -38.48 4.80
C TYR A 224 63.69 -38.90 5.99
N ILE A 225 62.64 -39.69 5.75
CA ILE A 225 61.74 -40.18 6.79
C ILE A 225 62.44 -41.17 7.73
N ALA A 226 63.26 -42.08 7.19
CA ALA A 226 64.07 -42.98 8.00
C ALA A 226 65.01 -42.22 8.96
N GLN A 227 65.65 -41.14 8.49
CA GLN A 227 66.51 -40.28 9.31
C GLN A 227 65.70 -39.47 10.34
N LEU A 228 64.56 -38.89 9.96
CA LEU A 228 63.67 -38.19 10.90
C LEU A 228 63.20 -39.10 12.03
N LYS A 229 62.89 -40.36 11.72
CA LYS A 229 62.46 -41.36 12.71
C LYS A 229 63.60 -41.76 13.65
N GLN A 230 64.84 -41.80 13.16
CA GLN A 230 66.00 -42.09 13.99
C GLN A 230 66.32 -40.94 14.96
N ASP A 231 66.18 -39.70 14.50
CA ASP A 231 66.53 -38.48 15.26
C ASP A 231 65.31 -37.71 15.79
N GLU A 232 64.17 -38.38 15.98
CA GLU A 232 62.85 -37.77 16.23
C GLU A 232 62.88 -36.67 17.33
N GLN A 233 63.53 -36.94 18.46
CA GLN A 233 63.62 -35.98 19.57
C GLN A 233 64.52 -34.77 19.27
N GLN A 234 65.49 -34.93 18.37
CA GLN A 234 66.43 -33.88 18.01
C GLN A 234 65.98 -33.09 16.79
N ALA A 235 65.20 -33.69 15.88
CA ALA A 235 64.76 -33.11 14.61
C ALA A 235 63.94 -31.81 14.74
N GLY A 236 63.34 -31.58 15.91
CA GLY A 236 62.67 -30.31 16.22
C GLY A 236 61.42 -30.06 15.38
N ALA A 237 61.16 -28.80 14.99
CA ALA A 237 60.07 -28.51 14.05
C ALA A 237 60.49 -28.80 12.60
N ILE A 238 59.61 -29.41 11.80
CA ILE A 238 59.88 -29.73 10.39
C ILE A 238 59.28 -28.64 9.51
N LEU A 239 60.14 -27.83 8.88
CA LEU A 239 59.74 -26.91 7.82
C LEU A 239 59.70 -27.64 6.48
N LEU A 240 58.49 -27.73 5.92
CA LEU A 240 58.27 -28.12 4.54
C LEU A 240 58.15 -26.86 3.68
N ALA A 241 59.26 -26.40 3.15
CA ALA A 241 59.35 -25.24 2.28
C ALA A 241 59.19 -25.67 0.82
N THR A 242 57.98 -26.09 0.47
CA THR A 242 57.65 -26.64 -0.85
C THR A 242 56.31 -26.10 -1.34
N GLN A 243 56.01 -26.28 -2.63
CA GLN A 243 54.64 -26.16 -3.11
C GLN A 243 53.75 -27.31 -2.59
N ALA A 244 52.42 -27.14 -2.69
CA ALA A 244 51.45 -28.11 -2.22
C ALA A 244 51.61 -29.50 -2.87
N SER A 245 51.83 -29.54 -4.19
CA SER A 245 52.00 -30.78 -4.95
C SER A 245 53.22 -31.59 -4.51
N GLU A 246 54.34 -30.90 -4.27
CA GLU A 246 55.62 -31.51 -3.90
C GLU A 246 55.67 -31.90 -2.41
N GLY A 247 54.96 -31.16 -1.56
CA GLY A 247 54.90 -31.41 -0.12
C GLY A 247 53.96 -32.55 0.29
N THR A 248 52.93 -32.83 -0.52
CA THR A 248 51.91 -33.85 -0.21
C THR A 248 52.52 -35.24 0.02
N PRO A 249 53.40 -35.78 -0.86
CA PRO A 249 54.01 -37.09 -0.65
C PRO A 249 54.84 -37.16 0.64
N LEU A 250 55.58 -36.10 0.98
CA LEU A 250 56.33 -36.00 2.24
C LEU A 250 55.41 -36.04 3.46
N VAL A 251 54.36 -35.22 3.47
CA VAL A 251 53.37 -35.22 4.56
C VAL A 251 52.75 -36.61 4.75
N LYS A 252 52.42 -37.29 3.65
CA LYS A 252 51.87 -38.65 3.70
C LYS A 252 52.82 -39.60 4.43
N LEU A 253 54.10 -39.61 4.06
CA LEU A 253 55.08 -40.50 4.69
C LEU A 253 55.34 -40.11 6.16
N ILE A 254 55.48 -38.82 6.48
CA ILE A 254 55.67 -38.34 7.87
C ILE A 254 54.51 -38.81 8.77
N LYS A 255 53.27 -38.65 8.30
CA LYS A 255 52.07 -39.02 9.05
C LYS A 255 51.85 -40.53 9.10
N ASP A 256 52.14 -41.25 8.03
CA ASP A 256 52.01 -42.71 7.98
C ASP A 256 52.97 -43.41 8.96
N GLU A 257 54.15 -42.82 9.18
CA GLU A 257 55.16 -43.28 10.15
C GLU A 257 54.96 -42.74 11.58
N ASN A 258 53.90 -41.94 11.83
CA ASN A 258 53.56 -41.33 13.13
C ASN A 258 54.69 -40.48 13.76
N ILE A 259 55.45 -39.74 12.95
CA ILE A 259 56.46 -38.81 13.45
C ILE A 259 55.74 -37.64 14.17
N PRO A 260 55.97 -37.40 15.47
CA PRO A 260 55.21 -36.43 16.27
C PRO A 260 55.71 -34.99 16.17
N ASN A 261 56.83 -34.76 15.47
CA ASN A 261 57.41 -33.43 15.28
C ASN A 261 56.40 -32.47 14.62
N PRO A 262 56.27 -31.22 15.11
CA PRO A 262 55.37 -30.24 14.51
C PRO A 262 55.78 -29.92 13.07
N ILE A 263 54.83 -30.03 12.15
CA ILE A 263 55.02 -29.67 10.74
C ILE A 263 54.60 -28.20 10.58
N ILE A 264 55.52 -27.39 10.05
CA ILE A 264 55.25 -26.01 9.64
C ILE A 264 55.46 -25.83 8.15
N SER A 265 54.65 -24.99 7.52
CA SER A 265 54.82 -24.61 6.12
C SER A 265 54.29 -23.20 5.85
N GLY A 266 54.57 -22.68 4.64
CA GLY A 266 54.03 -21.41 4.16
C GLY A 266 52.72 -21.57 3.40
N SER A 267 52.28 -20.50 2.74
CA SER A 267 50.94 -20.34 2.17
C SER A 267 50.52 -21.42 1.16
N GLY A 268 51.48 -22.07 0.48
CA GLY A 268 51.19 -23.21 -0.40
C GLY A 268 50.36 -24.32 0.26
N PHE A 269 50.57 -24.58 1.56
CA PHE A 269 49.84 -25.61 2.27
C PHE A 269 48.44 -25.16 2.74
N SER A 270 48.08 -23.90 2.55
CA SER A 270 46.74 -23.37 2.84
C SER A 270 45.82 -23.35 1.61
N GLU A 271 46.32 -23.80 0.46
CA GLU A 271 45.57 -23.88 -0.79
C GLU A 271 44.67 -25.12 -0.83
N GLN A 272 43.58 -25.04 -1.59
CA GLN A 272 42.70 -26.18 -1.78
C GLN A 272 43.41 -27.35 -2.50
N THR A 273 44.45 -27.06 -3.28
CA THR A 273 45.37 -28.05 -3.89
C THR A 273 45.92 -29.02 -2.83
N PHE A 274 46.39 -28.52 -1.68
CA PHE A 274 46.98 -29.35 -0.63
C PHE A 274 45.95 -30.30 0.00
N VAL A 275 44.79 -29.78 0.39
CA VAL A 275 43.72 -30.56 1.02
C VAL A 275 43.16 -31.61 0.06
N ASN A 276 42.99 -31.25 -1.22
CA ASN A 276 42.44 -32.15 -2.24
C ASN A 276 43.37 -33.32 -2.58
N SER A 277 44.69 -33.14 -2.46
CA SER A 277 45.67 -34.19 -2.77
C SER A 277 45.49 -35.46 -1.90
N PHE A 278 44.89 -35.34 -0.71
CA PHE A 278 44.61 -36.48 0.16
C PHE A 278 43.22 -37.09 -0.02
N LYS A 279 42.32 -36.46 -0.79
CA LYS A 279 40.88 -36.80 -0.87
C LYS A 279 40.63 -38.25 -1.26
N ASP A 280 41.46 -38.81 -2.12
CA ASP A 280 41.33 -40.18 -2.60
C ASP A 280 41.96 -41.25 -1.69
N SER A 281 42.75 -40.83 -0.70
CA SER A 281 43.45 -41.73 0.22
C SER A 281 42.48 -42.46 1.17
N PRO A 282 42.57 -43.80 1.32
CA PRO A 282 41.68 -44.55 2.22
C PRO A 282 41.71 -44.08 3.68
N ARG A 283 42.89 -43.70 4.19
CA ARG A 283 43.05 -43.20 5.58
C ARG A 283 42.32 -41.86 5.78
N GLU A 284 42.38 -40.97 4.78
CA GLU A 284 41.70 -39.66 4.82
C GLU A 284 40.17 -39.78 4.67
N LYS A 285 39.70 -40.83 3.97
CA LYS A 285 38.27 -41.17 3.86
C LYS A 285 37.74 -41.77 5.17
N GLY A 286 38.53 -42.60 5.85
CA GLY A 286 38.15 -43.22 7.13
C GLY A 286 38.24 -42.28 8.33
N ASN A 287 39.25 -41.39 8.36
CA ASN A 287 39.45 -40.39 9.40
C ASN A 287 39.75 -39.02 8.76
N PRO A 288 38.73 -38.15 8.59
CA PRO A 288 38.93 -36.84 8.01
C PRO A 288 39.98 -36.01 8.76
N GLY A 289 40.98 -35.49 8.03
CA GLY A 289 42.09 -34.75 8.61
C GLY A 289 43.26 -35.62 9.03
N TYR A 290 43.28 -36.93 8.76
CA TYR A 290 44.38 -37.83 9.12
C TYR A 290 45.75 -37.28 8.68
N TYR A 291 45.86 -36.83 7.43
CA TYR A 291 47.14 -36.28 6.93
C TYR A 291 47.34 -34.80 7.26
N THR A 292 46.27 -34.02 7.40
CA THR A 292 46.36 -32.56 7.52
C THR A 292 46.40 -32.07 8.96
N ASN A 293 45.81 -32.79 9.91
CA ASN A 293 45.70 -32.33 11.30
C ASN A 293 47.06 -31.95 11.90
N ASP A 294 47.06 -30.86 12.67
CA ASP A 294 48.23 -30.36 13.39
C ASP A 294 49.39 -29.88 12.50
N ILE A 295 49.11 -29.62 11.21
CA ILE A 295 50.01 -28.86 10.35
C ILE A 295 49.73 -27.38 10.54
N TYR A 296 50.77 -26.62 10.86
CA TYR A 296 50.72 -25.18 11.05
C TYR A 296 51.19 -24.46 9.79
N VAL A 297 50.40 -23.48 9.34
CA VAL A 297 50.60 -22.84 8.05
C VAL A 297 50.57 -21.33 8.19
N ALA A 298 51.64 -20.66 7.80
CA ALA A 298 51.64 -19.20 7.62
C ALA A 298 50.91 -18.87 6.31
N THR A 299 49.78 -18.20 6.40
CA THR A 299 48.85 -17.96 5.28
C THR A 299 48.38 -16.51 5.23
N PRO A 300 47.99 -15.99 4.05
CA PRO A 300 47.44 -14.63 3.92
C PRO A 300 46.05 -14.45 4.51
N LEU A 301 45.23 -15.50 4.50
CA LEU A 301 43.83 -15.41 4.93
C LEU A 301 43.38 -16.70 5.59
N ILE A 302 42.67 -16.56 6.71
CA ILE A 302 41.91 -17.64 7.33
C ILE A 302 40.48 -17.16 7.48
N PHE A 303 39.51 -17.88 6.90
CA PHE A 303 38.12 -17.42 6.87
C PHE A 303 37.48 -17.26 8.26
N ASP A 304 38.01 -17.85 9.34
CA ASP A 304 37.49 -17.64 10.71
C ASP A 304 37.84 -16.26 11.31
N THR A 305 38.86 -15.59 10.76
CA THR A 305 39.29 -14.22 11.11
C THR A 305 38.82 -13.18 10.10
N ALA A 306 38.17 -13.61 9.03
CA ALA A 306 37.85 -12.76 7.90
C ALA A 306 36.60 -11.91 8.15
N ASN A 307 36.63 -10.67 7.68
CA ASN A 307 35.57 -9.67 7.87
C ASN A 307 34.26 -10.04 7.13
N GLU A 308 33.23 -9.22 7.30
CA GLU A 308 31.93 -9.44 6.65
C GLU A 308 32.03 -9.55 5.11
N LYS A 309 32.89 -8.74 4.48
CA LYS A 309 33.09 -8.75 3.01
C LYS A 309 33.63 -10.09 2.53
N ALA A 310 34.60 -10.67 3.23
CA ALA A 310 35.12 -11.99 2.92
C ALA A 310 34.11 -13.11 3.13
N GLN A 311 33.28 -13.06 4.19
CA GLN A 311 32.20 -14.04 4.36
C GLN A 311 31.20 -13.96 3.20
N LYS A 312 30.77 -12.74 2.82
CA LYS A 312 29.88 -12.53 1.68
C LYS A 312 30.49 -13.02 0.36
N PHE A 313 31.77 -12.75 0.14
CA PHE A 313 32.49 -13.29 -1.02
C PHE A 313 32.45 -14.83 -1.02
N LYS A 314 32.76 -15.45 0.11
CA LYS A 314 32.74 -16.91 0.26
C LYS A 314 31.37 -17.49 -0.07
N ASP A 315 30.30 -16.93 0.50
CA ASP A 315 28.94 -17.39 0.29
C ASP A 315 28.50 -17.25 -1.18
N LYS A 316 28.79 -16.10 -1.80
CA LYS A 316 28.47 -15.85 -3.21
C LYS A 316 29.24 -16.76 -4.16
N TYR A 317 30.52 -16.97 -3.87
CA TYR A 317 31.38 -17.85 -4.64
C TYR A 317 30.84 -19.29 -4.60
N TYR A 318 30.55 -19.79 -3.40
CA TYR A 318 29.96 -21.12 -3.21
C TYR A 318 28.59 -21.24 -3.90
N ALA A 319 27.72 -20.24 -3.76
CA ALA A 319 26.40 -20.24 -4.39
C ALA A 319 26.49 -20.36 -5.93
N LYS A 320 27.46 -19.68 -6.55
CA LYS A 320 27.63 -19.67 -8.00
C LYS A 320 28.36 -20.89 -8.55
N TYR A 321 29.44 -21.33 -7.89
CA TYR A 321 30.33 -22.35 -8.43
C TYR A 321 30.21 -23.72 -7.74
N GLN A 322 29.52 -23.80 -6.60
CA GLN A 322 29.42 -24.99 -5.76
C GLN A 322 30.81 -25.55 -5.39
N ASP A 323 31.76 -24.64 -5.18
CA ASP A 323 33.17 -24.91 -4.87
C ASP A 323 33.61 -23.98 -3.72
N GLU A 324 34.54 -24.42 -2.89
CA GLU A 324 35.03 -23.64 -1.74
C GLU A 324 36.19 -22.73 -2.19
N PRO A 325 36.10 -21.41 -1.98
CA PRO A 325 37.23 -20.53 -2.26
C PRO A 325 38.29 -20.66 -1.17
N ASP A 326 39.56 -20.50 -1.56
CA ASP A 326 40.67 -20.33 -0.64
C ASP A 326 41.22 -18.88 -0.69
N TRP A 327 42.37 -18.66 -0.05
CA TRP A 327 43.00 -17.35 -0.05
C TRP A 327 43.41 -16.87 -1.45
N SER A 328 43.75 -17.78 -2.38
CA SER A 328 44.14 -17.42 -3.74
C SER A 328 42.98 -16.77 -4.49
N ALA A 329 41.77 -17.34 -4.33
CA ALA A 329 40.54 -16.80 -4.88
C ALA A 329 40.22 -15.41 -4.31
N ALA A 330 40.32 -15.23 -2.99
CA ALA A 330 40.04 -13.95 -2.33
C ALA A 330 41.01 -12.84 -2.77
N TYR A 331 42.32 -13.13 -2.87
CA TYR A 331 43.31 -12.16 -3.32
C TYR A 331 43.17 -11.84 -4.82
N ALA A 332 42.76 -12.79 -5.66
CA ALA A 332 42.45 -12.54 -7.07
C ALA A 332 41.19 -11.67 -7.24
N TYR A 333 40.15 -11.92 -6.44
CA TYR A 333 38.96 -11.06 -6.36
C TYR A 333 39.34 -9.63 -5.97
N ASP A 334 40.16 -9.45 -4.93
CA ASP A 334 40.63 -8.12 -4.50
C ASP A 334 41.54 -7.47 -5.54
N SER A 335 42.39 -8.22 -6.23
CA SER A 335 43.26 -7.69 -7.30
C SER A 335 42.43 -7.15 -8.47
N ALA A 336 41.36 -7.86 -8.83
CA ALA A 336 40.38 -7.39 -9.81
C ALA A 336 39.64 -6.14 -9.31
N GLN A 337 39.28 -6.10 -8.03
CA GLN A 337 38.63 -4.94 -7.41
C GLN A 337 39.51 -3.69 -7.45
N VAL A 338 40.77 -3.83 -7.04
CA VAL A 338 41.76 -2.74 -7.04
C VAL A 338 41.97 -2.22 -8.46
N LEU A 339 42.13 -3.12 -9.43
CA LEU A 339 42.36 -2.77 -10.83
C LEU A 339 41.15 -2.07 -11.46
N VAL A 340 39.94 -2.59 -11.26
CA VAL A 340 38.69 -1.97 -11.75
C VAL A 340 38.49 -0.59 -11.13
N LYS A 341 38.78 -0.43 -9.83
CA LYS A 341 38.68 0.89 -9.18
C LYS A 341 39.67 1.89 -9.77
N ALA A 342 40.92 1.47 -10.02
CA ALA A 342 41.91 2.30 -10.68
C ALA A 342 41.49 2.68 -12.11
N ILE A 343 40.94 1.74 -12.88
CA ILE A 343 40.40 1.98 -14.24
C ILE A 343 39.26 3.01 -14.20
N LYS A 344 38.32 2.87 -13.25
CA LYS A 344 37.21 3.82 -13.08
C LYS A 344 37.69 5.21 -12.68
N GLN A 345 38.61 5.32 -11.72
CA GLN A 345 39.15 6.63 -11.29
C GLN A 345 39.97 7.32 -12.37
N ALA A 346 40.64 6.54 -13.24
CA ALA A 346 41.43 7.06 -14.35
C ALA A 346 40.60 7.46 -15.58
N ASN A 347 39.28 7.25 -15.58
CA ASN A 347 38.35 7.53 -16.70
C ASN A 347 38.85 6.93 -18.04
N ILE A 348 39.21 5.64 -18.00
CA ILE A 348 39.80 4.89 -19.13
C ILE A 348 38.74 4.55 -20.18
N THR A 349 39.05 4.70 -21.46
CA THR A 349 38.08 4.34 -22.53
C THR A 349 38.32 2.95 -23.11
N GLY A 350 39.56 2.45 -23.03
CA GLY A 350 39.93 1.11 -23.52
C GLY A 350 39.89 0.98 -25.04
N SER A 351 39.87 2.09 -25.78
CA SER A 351 39.91 2.07 -27.25
C SER A 351 41.33 1.81 -27.76
N GLN A 352 41.45 1.17 -28.93
CA GLN A 352 42.76 0.88 -29.55
C GLN A 352 43.65 2.13 -29.71
N GLU A 353 43.05 3.29 -30.01
CA GLU A 353 43.76 4.56 -30.18
C GLU A 353 44.28 5.17 -28.87
N SER A 354 43.64 4.87 -27.74
CA SER A 354 43.99 5.42 -26.41
C SER A 354 44.78 4.44 -25.54
N LEU A 355 44.94 3.18 -25.98
CA LEU A 355 45.36 2.06 -25.14
C LEU A 355 46.69 2.29 -24.40
N GLN A 356 47.69 2.88 -25.06
CA GLN A 356 48.99 3.16 -24.42
C GLN A 356 48.87 4.25 -23.35
N ALA A 357 48.12 5.32 -23.61
CA ALA A 357 47.88 6.38 -22.64
C ALA A 357 47.03 5.87 -21.46
N ASP A 358 46.05 5.02 -21.76
CA ASP A 358 45.19 4.39 -20.77
C ASP A 358 45.98 3.47 -19.82
N ARG A 359 46.88 2.64 -20.34
CA ARG A 359 47.81 1.82 -19.55
C ARG A 359 48.65 2.67 -18.59
N GLN A 360 49.20 3.79 -19.06
CA GLN A 360 49.98 4.70 -18.22
C GLN A 360 49.14 5.35 -17.11
N LYS A 361 47.91 5.77 -17.42
CA LYS A 361 46.99 6.34 -16.41
C LYS A 361 46.61 5.32 -15.35
N ILE A 362 46.32 4.07 -15.74
CA ILE A 362 46.04 2.98 -14.80
C ILE A 362 47.23 2.77 -13.87
N ARG A 363 48.44 2.64 -14.43
CA ARG A 363 49.69 2.48 -13.66
C ARG A 363 49.88 3.61 -12.64
N ASN A 364 49.69 4.86 -13.06
CA ASN A 364 49.85 6.02 -12.18
C ASN A 364 48.78 6.06 -11.07
N THR A 365 47.55 5.63 -11.38
CA THR A 365 46.45 5.57 -10.42
C THR A 365 46.68 4.47 -9.38
N LEU A 366 47.13 3.28 -9.80
CA LEU A 366 47.53 2.21 -8.87
C LEU A 366 48.64 2.69 -7.92
N ALA A 367 49.63 3.41 -8.44
CA ALA A 367 50.71 3.99 -7.64
C ALA A 367 50.26 5.11 -6.67
N SER A 368 49.03 5.63 -6.81
CA SER A 368 48.50 6.66 -5.89
C SER A 368 47.92 6.08 -4.60
N PHE A 369 47.58 4.78 -4.58
CA PHE A 369 47.04 4.10 -3.40
C PHE A 369 48.15 3.78 -2.40
N THR A 370 48.61 4.79 -1.66
CA THR A 370 49.83 4.70 -0.83
C THR A 370 49.57 4.52 0.66
N ASN A 371 48.36 4.80 1.13
CA ASN A 371 48.01 4.81 2.55
C ASN A 371 46.58 4.33 2.79
N ILE A 372 46.21 4.17 4.06
CA ILE A 372 44.90 3.63 4.46
C ILE A 372 43.71 4.52 4.05
N HIS A 373 43.89 5.82 3.84
CA HIS A 373 42.83 6.74 3.41
C HIS A 373 42.53 6.59 1.90
N ASP A 374 43.54 6.25 1.12
CA ASP A 374 43.44 5.97 -0.32
C ASP A 374 43.24 4.47 -0.61
N ALA A 375 43.22 3.63 0.43
CA ALA A 375 43.16 2.18 0.30
C ALA A 375 41.78 1.70 -0.15
N ILE A 376 41.79 0.62 -0.93
CA ILE A 376 40.58 -0.06 -1.36
C ILE A 376 40.30 -1.18 -0.37
N GLU A 377 39.24 -1.04 0.42
CA GLU A 377 38.83 -2.09 1.36
C GLU A 377 38.12 -3.24 0.63
N GLY A 378 38.83 -4.34 0.44
CA GLY A 378 38.34 -5.57 -0.18
C GLY A 378 38.01 -6.68 0.81
N THR A 379 37.95 -7.90 0.28
CA THR A 379 37.73 -9.14 1.04
C THR A 379 38.94 -9.48 1.92
N THR A 380 40.15 -9.11 1.48
CA THR A 380 41.42 -9.39 2.19
C THR A 380 41.87 -8.19 3.04
N GLY A 381 40.94 -7.31 3.39
CA GLY A 381 41.19 -6.06 4.10
C GLY A 381 41.58 -4.91 3.18
N PHE A 382 42.30 -3.92 3.71
CA PHE A 382 42.73 -2.74 2.94
C PHE A 382 43.81 -3.10 1.92
N ASN A 383 43.66 -2.62 0.68
CA ASN A 383 44.60 -2.78 -0.42
C ASN A 383 45.20 -1.42 -0.78
N TYR A 384 46.49 -1.24 -0.49
CA TYR A 384 47.33 -0.09 -0.84
C TYR A 384 48.78 -0.57 -0.94
N PHE A 385 49.61 0.17 -1.67
CA PHE A 385 50.96 -0.21 -2.04
C PHE A 385 52.00 0.72 -1.43
N ASP A 386 53.16 0.19 -1.08
CA ASP A 386 54.30 0.97 -0.63
C ASP A 386 55.12 1.55 -1.80
N GLU A 387 56.25 2.17 -1.48
CA GLU A 387 57.18 2.70 -2.47
C GLU A 387 57.71 1.64 -3.43
N ASN A 388 57.69 0.35 -3.10
CA ASN A 388 58.11 -0.75 -3.97
C ASN A 388 56.93 -1.43 -4.68
N ARG A 389 55.73 -0.84 -4.64
CA ARG A 389 54.51 -1.39 -5.23
C ARG A 389 54.05 -2.70 -4.56
N ASP A 390 54.45 -2.90 -3.31
CA ASP A 390 54.08 -4.06 -2.50
C ASP A 390 52.93 -3.72 -1.55
N ALA A 391 51.92 -4.59 -1.52
CA ALA A 391 50.84 -4.45 -0.57
C ALA A 391 51.27 -4.79 0.85
N GLN A 392 50.91 -3.91 1.79
CA GLN A 392 51.21 -4.09 3.21
C GLN A 392 50.13 -4.98 3.86
N LYS A 393 50.30 -6.30 3.75
CA LYS A 393 49.35 -7.31 4.26
C LYS A 393 49.91 -8.06 5.47
N PRO A 394 49.08 -8.38 6.49
CA PRO A 394 49.52 -9.18 7.62
C PRO A 394 49.72 -10.64 7.22
N VAL A 395 50.64 -11.32 7.90
CA VAL A 395 50.75 -12.79 7.88
C VAL A 395 49.98 -13.33 9.08
N VAL A 396 49.11 -14.32 8.86
CA VAL A 396 48.43 -15.05 9.93
C VAL A 396 48.86 -16.51 9.93
N ILE A 397 48.73 -17.18 11.06
CA ILE A 397 49.08 -18.61 11.16
C ILE A 397 47.86 -19.45 11.49
N GLY A 398 47.57 -20.41 10.63
CA GLY A 398 46.51 -21.39 10.81
C GLY A 398 47.05 -22.72 11.27
N VAL A 399 46.18 -23.55 11.81
CA VAL A 399 46.40 -24.96 12.10
C VAL A 399 45.26 -25.76 11.50
N TYR A 400 45.59 -26.85 10.82
CA TYR A 400 44.58 -27.76 10.29
C TYR A 400 43.96 -28.59 11.40
N LYS A 401 42.63 -28.61 11.43
CA LYS A 401 41.80 -29.46 12.30
C LYS A 401 40.61 -29.96 11.50
N ASN A 402 40.45 -31.28 11.39
CA ASN A 402 39.37 -31.93 10.65
C ASN A 402 39.22 -31.38 9.21
N LYS A 403 40.33 -31.30 8.46
CA LYS A 403 40.45 -30.70 7.11
C LYS A 403 40.24 -29.18 7.02
N GLN A 404 39.80 -28.52 8.09
CA GLN A 404 39.61 -27.06 8.10
C GLN A 404 40.85 -26.37 8.64
N LEU A 405 41.30 -25.33 7.92
CA LEU A 405 42.33 -24.43 8.42
C LEU A 405 41.68 -23.41 9.35
N VAL A 406 42.02 -23.46 10.63
CA VAL A 406 41.52 -22.52 11.65
C VAL A 406 42.69 -21.74 12.25
N SER A 407 42.44 -20.54 12.75
CA SER A 407 43.47 -19.67 13.33
C SER A 407 44.16 -20.35 14.50
N ALA A 408 45.49 -20.37 14.55
CA ALA A 408 46.21 -20.87 15.71
C ALA A 408 45.93 -19.99 16.94
N LEU A 409 46.07 -20.57 18.14
CA LEU A 409 45.72 -19.92 19.41
C LEU A 409 46.54 -18.65 19.73
N THR A 410 47.66 -18.43 19.05
CA THR A 410 48.52 -17.25 19.18
C THR A 410 48.81 -16.69 17.80
N GLN A 411 48.66 -15.39 17.62
CA GLN A 411 48.99 -14.66 16.39
C GLN A 411 50.04 -13.59 16.68
N PHE A 412 50.78 -13.16 15.66
CA PHE A 412 51.63 -11.98 15.73
C PHE A 412 51.04 -10.85 14.88
N GLN A 413 50.78 -9.69 15.48
CA GLN A 413 50.30 -8.51 14.76
C GLN A 413 51.38 -7.45 14.70
N VAL A 414 51.70 -6.96 13.49
CA VAL A 414 52.67 -5.88 13.31
C VAL A 414 52.21 -4.63 14.05
N MET A 415 53.10 -4.04 14.83
CA MET A 415 52.91 -2.72 15.45
C MET A 415 53.21 -1.65 14.39
N ARG A 416 52.18 -0.88 14.01
CA ARG A 416 52.30 0.12 12.94
C ARG A 416 53.12 1.33 13.36
N ASN A 417 53.03 1.72 14.63
CA ASN A 417 53.83 2.81 15.20
C ASN A 417 54.43 2.39 16.54
N ARG A 418 55.77 2.50 16.66
CA ARG A 418 56.52 2.13 17.86
C ARG A 418 56.08 2.89 19.12
N ASN A 419 55.49 4.07 18.94
CA ASN A 419 55.04 4.89 20.05
C ASN A 419 53.69 4.44 20.62
N GLU A 420 52.93 3.56 19.94
CA GLU A 420 51.61 3.08 20.41
C GLU A 420 51.64 2.46 21.81
N VAL A 421 52.80 1.92 22.24
CA VAL A 421 52.99 1.35 23.57
C VAL A 421 53.68 2.37 24.46
N ALA A 422 53.00 2.81 25.53
CA ALA A 422 53.53 3.79 26.48
C ALA A 422 54.82 3.34 27.19
N ASP A 423 54.94 2.04 27.51
CA ASP A 423 56.12 1.44 28.14
C ASP A 423 56.52 0.15 27.40
N LEU A 424 57.36 0.31 26.38
CA LEU A 424 57.80 -0.79 25.52
C LEU A 424 58.65 -1.82 26.29
N GLU A 425 59.50 -1.37 27.22
CA GLU A 425 60.37 -2.27 27.99
C GLU A 425 59.55 -3.20 28.90
N LYS A 426 58.52 -2.65 29.58
CA LYS A 426 57.58 -3.46 30.36
C LYS A 426 56.80 -4.43 29.47
N ALA A 427 56.33 -3.99 28.30
CA ALA A 427 55.60 -4.86 27.39
C ALA A 427 56.46 -6.01 26.84
N ARG A 428 57.77 -5.76 26.62
CA ARG A 428 58.76 -6.80 26.25
C ARG A 428 59.08 -7.74 27.41
N ALA A 429 59.27 -7.22 28.61
CA ALA A 429 59.50 -8.03 29.81
C ALA A 429 58.31 -8.97 30.12
N GLN A 430 57.10 -8.60 29.71
CA GLN A 430 55.89 -9.40 29.81
C GLN A 430 55.65 -10.33 28.60
N GLU A 431 56.59 -10.41 27.66
CA GLU A 431 56.49 -11.15 26.38
C GLU A 431 55.23 -10.81 25.56
N ARG A 432 54.64 -9.62 25.77
CA ARG A 432 53.48 -9.15 25.00
C ARG A 432 53.87 -8.56 23.65
N VAL A 433 55.10 -8.05 23.55
CA VAL A 433 55.67 -7.51 22.33
C VAL A 433 56.97 -8.24 22.00
N LEU A 434 57.09 -8.67 20.76
CA LEU A 434 58.25 -9.35 20.19
C LEU A 434 58.92 -8.43 19.17
N LEU A 435 60.25 -8.46 19.09
CA LEU A 435 61.01 -7.80 18.03
C LEU A 435 61.36 -8.86 16.98
N ILE A 436 60.79 -8.73 15.78
CA ILE A 436 61.02 -9.66 14.65
C ILE A 436 61.69 -8.85 13.53
N GLY A 437 62.99 -9.06 13.35
CA GLY A 437 63.81 -8.20 12.50
C GLY A 437 63.81 -6.76 13.05
N ASP A 438 63.46 -5.79 12.20
CA ASP A 438 63.37 -4.37 12.59
C ASP A 438 61.96 -3.96 13.08
N ASN A 439 60.99 -4.87 13.05
CA ASN A 439 59.59 -4.57 13.32
C ASN A 439 59.16 -5.13 14.69
N LEU A 440 58.34 -4.35 15.40
CA LEU A 440 57.72 -4.79 16.65
C LEU A 440 56.39 -5.49 16.34
N TYR A 441 56.11 -6.59 17.03
CA TYR A 441 54.90 -7.38 16.88
C TYR A 441 54.23 -7.60 18.22
N TYR A 442 52.90 -7.47 18.29
CA TYR A 442 52.11 -7.90 19.43
C TYR A 442 51.87 -9.41 19.39
N LYS A 443 52.03 -10.08 20.54
CA LYS A 443 51.63 -11.47 20.75
C LYS A 443 50.15 -11.50 21.15
N THR A 444 49.29 -11.73 20.16
CA THR A 444 47.83 -11.66 20.30
C THR A 444 47.25 -13.03 20.62
N ASN A 445 46.34 -13.10 21.59
CA ASN A 445 45.61 -14.32 21.91
C ASN A 445 44.36 -14.47 21.04
N VAL A 446 44.13 -15.68 20.54
CA VAL A 446 42.91 -16.03 19.79
C VAL A 446 41.91 -16.68 20.72
N VAL A 447 40.67 -16.18 20.66
CA VAL A 447 39.53 -16.74 21.39
C VAL A 447 38.50 -17.23 20.38
N TYR A 448 38.41 -18.56 20.20
CA TYR A 448 37.34 -19.14 19.40
C TYR A 448 36.01 -18.89 20.09
N THR A 449 35.07 -18.35 19.34
CA THR A 449 33.77 -17.90 19.83
C THR A 449 32.69 -18.58 19.03
N GLY A 450 31.81 -19.30 19.71
CA GLY A 450 30.68 -19.96 19.07
C GLY A 450 29.36 -19.58 19.73
N ILE A 451 28.33 -19.45 18.90
CA ILE A 451 26.98 -19.07 19.31
C ILE A 451 25.98 -20.05 18.74
N LYS A 452 25.03 -20.48 19.57
CA LYS A 452 23.89 -21.29 19.17
C LYS A 452 22.60 -20.63 19.64
N ILE A 453 21.80 -20.17 18.69
CA ILE A 453 20.53 -19.50 18.97
C ILE A 453 19.48 -20.55 19.36
N ASN A 454 18.82 -20.33 20.49
CA ASN A 454 17.77 -21.21 20.99
C ASN A 454 16.38 -20.68 20.61
N GLU A 455 16.13 -19.38 20.86
CA GLU A 455 14.84 -18.73 20.63
C GLU A 455 15.00 -17.24 20.35
N MET A 456 14.19 -16.69 19.44
CA MET A 456 14.02 -15.26 19.18
C MET A 456 12.54 -14.89 19.30
N SER A 457 12.21 -13.93 20.16
CA SER A 457 10.82 -13.55 20.41
C SER A 457 10.66 -12.07 20.79
N HIS A 458 9.41 -11.61 20.87
CA HIS A 458 9.03 -10.25 21.28
C HIS A 458 9.74 -9.13 20.49
N ILE A 459 9.75 -9.23 19.16
CA ILE A 459 10.23 -8.15 18.28
C ILE A 459 9.26 -6.97 18.39
N SER A 460 9.71 -5.89 19.02
CA SER A 460 8.96 -4.66 19.23
C SER A 460 9.05 -3.71 18.03
N ASN A 461 8.10 -2.78 17.93
CA ASN A 461 8.11 -1.72 16.90
C ASN A 461 9.32 -0.76 17.00
N ASN A 462 9.98 -0.71 18.17
CA ASN A 462 11.18 0.09 18.41
C ASN A 462 12.48 -0.67 18.05
N SER A 463 12.39 -1.73 17.23
CA SER A 463 13.52 -2.56 16.82
C SER A 463 14.27 -3.20 18.00
N THR A 464 13.60 -3.53 19.10
CA THR A 464 14.18 -4.35 20.19
C THR A 464 13.55 -5.74 20.21
N PHE A 465 14.32 -6.76 20.59
CA PHE A 465 13.87 -8.16 20.61
C PHE A 465 14.51 -8.92 21.78
N LEU A 466 13.89 -10.03 22.17
CA LEU A 466 14.42 -10.96 23.17
C LEU A 466 15.19 -12.07 22.47
N LEU A 467 16.42 -12.34 22.93
CA LEU A 467 17.27 -13.40 22.39
C LEU A 467 17.70 -14.35 23.51
N ASP A 468 17.50 -15.66 23.30
CA ASP A 468 18.02 -16.75 24.13
C ASP A 468 19.03 -17.56 23.29
N PHE A 469 20.27 -17.64 23.74
CA PHE A 469 21.34 -18.33 23.03
C PHE A 469 22.37 -18.93 23.98
N HIS A 470 23.06 -19.96 23.50
CA HIS A 470 24.28 -20.46 24.11
C HIS A 470 25.49 -19.76 23.49
N LEU A 471 26.44 -19.37 24.32
CA LEU A 471 27.70 -18.74 23.94
C LEU A 471 28.84 -19.54 24.55
N TRP A 472 29.82 -19.95 23.75
CA TRP A 472 31.00 -20.62 24.28
C TRP A 472 32.30 -20.04 23.73
N PHE A 473 33.34 -20.27 24.50
CA PHE A 473 34.69 -19.83 24.19
C PHE A 473 35.67 -20.99 24.29
N ARG A 474 36.64 -21.04 23.37
CA ARG A 474 37.85 -21.88 23.50
C ARG A 474 39.09 -20.99 23.42
N SER A 475 39.90 -20.96 24.46
CA SER A 475 41.11 -20.11 24.52
C SER A 475 42.22 -20.72 25.38
N ARG A 476 43.48 -20.31 25.12
CA ARG A 476 44.66 -20.68 25.92
C ARG A 476 44.92 -19.76 27.12
N SER A 477 44.40 -18.54 27.07
CA SER A 477 44.67 -17.48 28.04
C SER A 477 43.69 -17.47 29.22
N ASP A 478 44.05 -16.72 30.27
CA ASP A 478 43.16 -16.25 31.36
C ASP A 478 42.11 -15.24 30.85
N PHE A 479 41.43 -15.58 29.75
CA PHE A 479 40.30 -14.85 29.24
C PHE A 479 39.15 -14.94 30.24
N ARG A 480 38.65 -13.77 30.67
CA ARG A 480 37.52 -13.65 31.60
C ARG A 480 36.28 -13.20 30.84
N PRO A 481 35.30 -14.10 30.58
CA PRO A 481 34.10 -13.73 29.83
C PRO A 481 33.25 -12.63 30.50
N GLN A 482 33.45 -12.35 31.80
CA GLN A 482 32.73 -11.27 32.50
C GLN A 482 33.17 -9.87 32.07
N ASP A 483 34.31 -9.74 31.38
CA ASP A 483 34.84 -8.49 30.85
C ASP A 483 34.37 -8.21 29.42
N ILE A 484 33.38 -8.97 28.92
CA ILE A 484 32.74 -8.74 27.63
C ILE A 484 31.63 -7.69 27.75
N GLU A 485 31.59 -6.76 26.80
CA GLU A 485 30.57 -5.72 26.69
C GLU A 485 29.75 -5.92 25.40
N PHE A 486 28.43 -6.11 25.54
CA PHE A 486 27.50 -6.21 24.42
C PHE A 486 27.04 -4.81 24.00
N LEU A 487 27.41 -4.36 22.80
CA LEU A 487 27.17 -2.98 22.37
C LEU A 487 25.70 -2.68 22.07
N ASN A 488 24.92 -3.70 21.70
CA ASN A 488 23.52 -3.57 21.34
C ASN A 488 22.54 -4.06 22.44
N ALA A 489 23.01 -4.29 23.67
CA ALA A 489 22.13 -4.62 24.80
C ALA A 489 21.31 -3.39 25.24
N VAL A 490 20.02 -3.59 25.58
CA VAL A 490 19.09 -2.49 25.88
C VAL A 490 18.81 -2.41 27.39
N GLU A 491 19.03 -1.24 27.99
CA GLU A 491 18.64 -0.98 29.39
C GLU A 491 17.11 -0.88 29.53
N VAL A 492 16.56 -1.50 30.57
CA VAL A 492 15.12 -1.44 30.90
C VAL A 492 15.00 -0.69 32.22
N GLU A 493 14.20 0.38 32.25
CA GLU A 493 14.09 1.33 33.38
C GLU A 493 13.53 0.75 34.69
N SER A 494 13.23 -0.55 34.79
CA SER A 494 12.54 -1.14 35.95
C SER A 494 13.12 -2.46 36.50
N GLU A 495 14.23 -2.98 35.96
CA GLU A 495 14.93 -4.19 36.43
C GLU A 495 16.45 -3.95 36.42
N LYS A 496 17.26 -4.87 36.99
CA LYS A 496 18.74 -4.88 36.77
C LYS A 496 19.00 -4.62 35.28
N THR A 497 19.90 -3.69 34.96
CA THR A 497 20.16 -3.32 33.55
C THR A 497 20.50 -4.57 32.74
N ALA A 498 20.15 -4.63 31.46
CA ALA A 498 20.46 -5.80 30.62
C ALA A 498 21.94 -6.17 30.68
N PHE A 499 22.82 -5.18 30.84
CA PHE A 499 24.24 -5.32 31.10
C PHE A 499 24.53 -6.10 32.39
N GLU A 500 23.94 -5.72 33.52
CA GLU A 500 24.11 -6.43 34.80
C GLU A 500 23.62 -7.87 34.73
N LYS A 501 22.48 -8.09 34.07
CA LYS A 501 21.90 -9.43 33.91
C LYS A 501 22.77 -10.34 33.04
N ILE A 502 23.35 -9.82 31.96
CA ILE A 502 24.30 -10.58 31.13
C ILE A 502 25.58 -10.85 31.93
N LYS A 503 26.10 -9.86 32.64
CA LYS A 503 27.30 -10.01 33.47
C LYS A 503 27.13 -11.08 34.55
N GLU A 504 25.96 -11.15 35.18
CA GLU A 504 25.62 -12.19 36.15
C GLU A 504 25.58 -13.59 35.51
N GLN A 505 24.99 -13.71 34.32
CA GLN A 505 24.96 -14.97 33.54
C GLN A 505 26.36 -15.43 33.09
N LEU A 506 27.30 -14.50 32.93
CA LEU A 506 28.70 -14.78 32.57
C LEU A 506 29.59 -15.13 33.78
N LYS A 507 29.11 -15.02 35.03
CA LYS A 507 29.93 -15.33 36.22
C LYS A 507 30.25 -16.80 36.38
N GLN A 508 29.28 -17.68 36.10
CA GLN A 508 29.45 -19.13 36.24
C GLN A 508 29.11 -19.82 34.91
N PRO A 509 30.07 -20.52 34.29
CA PRO A 509 29.80 -21.29 33.09
C PRO A 509 28.90 -22.49 33.41
N LEU A 510 28.04 -22.86 32.46
CA LEU A 510 27.29 -24.11 32.47
C LEU A 510 28.19 -25.34 32.37
N LYS A 511 29.32 -25.19 31.69
CA LYS A 511 30.34 -26.24 31.52
C LYS A 511 31.70 -25.58 31.35
N GLU A 512 32.70 -26.07 32.08
CA GLU A 512 34.10 -25.69 31.94
C GLU A 512 34.97 -26.95 31.86
N GLU A 513 35.76 -27.07 30.81
CA GLU A 513 36.67 -28.19 30.57
C GLU A 513 38.01 -27.64 30.07
N THR A 514 39.12 -28.21 30.55
CA THR A 514 40.46 -27.86 30.08
C THR A 514 41.12 -29.10 29.50
N ALA A 515 41.49 -29.05 28.23
CA ALA A 515 42.19 -30.11 27.50
C ALA A 515 43.22 -29.48 26.54
N ASP A 516 44.38 -30.11 26.38
CA ASP A 516 45.44 -29.69 25.43
C ASP A 516 45.79 -28.18 25.49
N GLN A 517 45.93 -27.64 26.70
CA GLN A 517 46.21 -26.23 26.95
C GLN A 517 45.13 -25.25 26.44
N MET A 518 43.92 -25.75 26.18
CA MET A 518 42.77 -24.97 25.78
C MET A 518 41.65 -25.14 26.81
N THR A 519 41.09 -24.02 27.27
CA THR A 519 39.94 -24.02 28.17
C THR A 519 38.68 -23.72 27.38
N TYR A 520 37.71 -24.63 27.46
CA TYR A 520 36.36 -24.49 26.94
C TYR A 520 35.43 -23.99 28.05
N ARG A 521 34.65 -22.94 27.78
CA ARG A 521 33.61 -22.43 28.69
C ARG A 521 32.31 -22.20 27.95
N LEU A 522 31.20 -22.74 28.45
CA LEU A 522 29.85 -22.60 27.89
C LEU A 522 28.96 -21.77 28.81
N TYR A 523 28.18 -20.87 28.22
CA TYR A 523 27.22 -20.00 28.90
C TYR A 523 25.87 -20.05 28.17
N ARG A 524 24.79 -19.72 28.89
CA ARG A 524 23.49 -19.41 28.30
C ARG A 524 23.12 -17.98 28.63
N ILE A 525 22.79 -17.21 27.61
CA ILE A 525 22.47 -15.80 27.72
C ILE A 525 21.04 -15.59 27.24
N LYS A 526 20.21 -14.99 28.10
CA LYS A 526 18.87 -14.53 27.77
C LYS A 526 18.71 -13.06 28.15
N SER A 527 18.61 -12.20 27.14
CA SER A 527 18.51 -10.74 27.33
C SER A 527 17.83 -10.03 26.15
N ARG A 528 17.59 -8.72 26.30
CA ARG A 528 17.02 -7.85 25.25
C ARG A 528 18.12 -7.12 24.50
N PHE A 529 18.00 -7.11 23.18
CA PHE A 529 18.95 -6.47 22.27
C PHE A 529 18.24 -5.57 21.28
N LYS A 530 18.97 -4.58 20.77
CA LYS A 530 18.57 -3.70 19.68
C LYS A 530 18.94 -4.34 18.35
N ALA A 531 17.98 -4.43 17.45
CA ALA A 531 18.15 -4.85 16.06
C ALA A 531 18.78 -3.71 15.22
N ASP A 532 19.23 -4.06 14.01
CA ASP A 532 19.80 -3.13 13.03
C ASP A 532 21.00 -2.35 13.60
N PHE A 533 21.86 -3.06 14.32
CA PHE A 533 23.03 -2.48 15.00
C PHE A 533 24.22 -2.20 14.05
N PHE A 534 24.03 -2.38 12.74
CA PHE A 534 24.98 -1.97 11.70
C PHE A 534 24.52 -0.66 11.07
N SER A 535 25.40 0.34 10.96
CA SER A 535 25.04 1.72 10.65
C SER A 535 24.61 2.00 9.20
N ASN A 536 24.75 1.06 8.26
CA ASN A 536 24.76 1.39 6.82
C ASN A 536 23.74 0.68 5.92
N HIS A 537 22.82 -0.14 6.43
CA HIS A 537 21.92 -0.92 5.56
C HIS A 537 20.48 -0.97 6.08
N TYR A 538 19.66 0.01 5.71
CA TYR A 538 18.20 -0.14 5.80
C TYR A 538 17.72 -0.91 4.58
N VAL A 539 17.35 -2.18 4.76
CA VAL A 539 16.67 -2.95 3.72
C VAL A 539 15.19 -3.05 4.09
N TYR A 540 14.32 -2.61 3.18
CA TYR A 540 12.88 -2.49 3.43
C TYR A 540 12.25 -3.81 3.91
N LYS A 541 11.58 -3.78 5.07
CA LYS A 541 10.96 -4.96 5.72
C LYS A 541 11.93 -6.11 5.98
N GLN A 542 13.21 -5.80 6.13
CA GLN A 542 14.21 -6.68 6.70
C GLN A 542 14.77 -6.05 7.96
N HIS A 543 15.13 -6.88 8.92
CA HIS A 543 15.86 -6.47 10.11
C HIS A 543 17.04 -7.39 10.32
N THR A 544 18.14 -6.84 10.83
CA THR A 544 19.27 -7.63 11.31
C THR A 544 19.16 -7.79 12.81
N LEU A 545 18.79 -8.99 13.24
CA LEU A 545 18.80 -9.39 14.64
C LEU A 545 20.17 -9.99 15.01
N GLY A 546 20.42 -10.12 16.30
CA GLY A 546 21.61 -10.78 16.84
C GLY A 546 22.38 -9.92 17.83
N VAL A 547 23.67 -10.18 17.99
CA VAL A 547 24.50 -9.58 19.03
C VAL A 547 25.85 -9.16 18.48
N ASN A 548 26.37 -8.07 19.01
CA ASN A 548 27.76 -7.71 18.85
C ASN A 548 28.39 -7.37 20.20
N PHE A 549 29.62 -7.83 20.41
CA PHE A 549 30.33 -7.60 21.65
C PHE A 549 31.84 -7.52 21.46
N HIS A 550 32.50 -6.80 22.36
CA HIS A 550 33.95 -6.72 22.41
C HIS A 550 34.45 -6.89 23.85
N HIS A 551 35.76 -7.06 24.03
CA HIS A 551 36.36 -7.06 25.36
C HIS A 551 36.47 -5.62 25.91
N LYS A 552 36.18 -5.40 27.20
CA LYS A 552 36.17 -4.08 27.84
C LYS A 552 37.52 -3.35 27.81
N SER A 553 38.61 -4.05 28.14
CA SER A 553 39.97 -3.48 28.25
C SER A 553 41.00 -4.01 27.26
N LEU A 554 40.94 -5.28 26.85
CA LEU A 554 41.90 -5.85 25.90
C LEU A 554 41.62 -5.37 24.48
N THR A 555 42.58 -4.64 23.92
CA THR A 555 42.55 -4.17 22.54
C THR A 555 42.70 -5.31 21.54
N ARG A 556 42.39 -5.03 20.26
CA ARG A 556 42.55 -5.96 19.13
C ARG A 556 43.98 -6.53 19.02
N ASN A 557 44.98 -5.75 19.45
CA ASN A 557 46.38 -6.17 19.43
C ASN A 557 46.68 -7.27 20.48
N ASN A 558 45.87 -7.37 21.55
CA ASN A 558 46.06 -8.33 22.63
C ASN A 558 45.10 -9.53 22.56
N LEU A 559 43.90 -9.32 22.00
CA LEU A 559 42.87 -10.35 21.87
C LEU A 559 42.11 -10.19 20.56
N ILE A 560 41.94 -11.31 19.85
CA ILE A 560 41.02 -11.42 18.71
C ILE A 560 40.00 -12.53 18.93
N TYR A 561 38.73 -12.20 18.72
CA TYR A 561 37.67 -13.20 18.60
C TYR A 561 37.68 -13.78 17.20
N VAL A 562 37.54 -15.08 17.09
CA VAL A 562 37.39 -15.80 15.81
C VAL A 562 36.19 -16.70 15.87
N THR A 563 35.56 -16.94 14.73
CA THR A 563 34.39 -17.81 14.63
C THR A 563 34.80 -19.26 14.90
N ASP A 564 34.16 -19.94 15.86
CA ASP A 564 34.41 -21.36 16.15
C ASP A 564 33.75 -22.28 15.10
N LEU A 565 34.33 -22.33 13.90
CA LEU A 565 33.83 -23.12 12.77
C LEU A 565 33.74 -24.62 13.11
N LEU A 566 34.67 -25.14 13.91
CA LEU A 566 34.70 -26.54 14.33
C LEU A 566 33.55 -26.88 15.29
N GLY A 567 33.29 -25.99 16.27
CA GLY A 567 32.25 -26.20 17.28
C GLY A 567 30.83 -25.94 16.77
N MET A 568 30.66 -24.99 15.85
CA MET A 568 29.35 -24.64 15.28
C MET A 568 28.93 -25.56 14.12
N GLY A 569 29.91 -26.11 13.39
CA GLY A 569 29.66 -26.82 12.14
C GLY A 569 29.35 -25.86 10.99
N ASP A 570 28.86 -26.42 9.88
CA ASP A 570 28.49 -25.65 8.70
C ASP A 570 27.32 -24.69 8.99
N ILE A 571 27.53 -23.40 8.70
CA ILE A 571 26.58 -22.31 8.97
C ILE A 571 25.27 -22.51 8.17
N GLN A 572 25.34 -23.05 6.95
CA GLN A 572 24.14 -23.31 6.15
C GLN A 572 23.28 -24.40 6.79
N THR A 573 23.91 -25.46 7.27
CA THR A 573 23.25 -26.52 8.05
C THR A 573 22.63 -25.96 9.35
N VAL A 574 23.31 -25.03 10.03
CA VAL A 574 22.79 -24.35 11.22
C VAL A 574 21.55 -23.51 10.88
N LEU A 575 21.60 -22.72 9.79
CA LEU A 575 20.47 -21.91 9.31
C LEU A 575 19.25 -22.79 8.99
N GLN A 576 19.45 -23.90 8.27
CA GLN A 576 18.39 -24.87 7.98
C GLN A 576 17.81 -25.48 9.26
N SER A 577 18.66 -25.79 10.25
CA SER A 577 18.21 -26.28 11.56
C SER A 577 17.36 -25.25 12.30
N MET A 578 17.75 -23.97 12.27
CA MET A 578 17.01 -22.88 12.90
C MET A 578 15.64 -22.67 12.26
N GLN A 579 15.57 -22.70 10.93
CA GLN A 579 14.32 -22.63 10.18
C GLN A 579 13.41 -23.82 10.49
N LYS A 580 13.94 -25.05 10.52
CA LYS A 580 13.18 -26.27 10.83
C LYS A 580 12.66 -26.29 12.28
N LYS A 581 13.44 -25.77 13.22
CA LYS A 581 13.06 -25.67 14.65
C LYS A 581 12.16 -24.49 14.97
N GLN A 582 11.85 -23.62 14.00
CA GLN A 582 11.05 -22.42 14.18
C GLN A 582 11.57 -21.55 15.34
N VAL A 583 12.89 -21.34 15.39
CA VAL A 583 13.55 -20.49 16.40
C VAL A 583 12.94 -19.08 16.47
N LEU A 584 12.43 -18.61 15.32
CA LEU A 584 11.54 -17.47 15.22
C LEU A 584 10.11 -17.98 14.96
N SER A 585 9.15 -17.61 15.84
CA SER A 585 7.77 -18.09 15.72
C SER A 585 7.13 -17.60 14.41
N PRO A 586 6.46 -18.49 13.63
CA PRO A 586 5.75 -18.11 12.40
C PRO A 586 4.66 -17.04 12.61
N THR A 587 4.10 -16.97 13.83
CA THR A 587 3.07 -16.00 14.21
C THR A 587 3.56 -14.55 14.20
N THR A 588 4.88 -14.33 14.24
CA THR A 588 5.48 -13.00 14.18
C THR A 588 5.41 -12.38 12.77
N GLY A 589 5.15 -13.19 11.74
CA GLY A 589 5.14 -12.74 10.35
C GLY A 589 6.52 -12.52 9.73
N TRP A 590 7.60 -12.99 10.38
CA TRP A 590 8.98 -12.88 9.91
C TRP A 590 9.57 -14.26 9.58
N SER A 591 10.46 -14.32 8.58
CA SER A 591 11.29 -15.49 8.26
C SER A 591 12.77 -15.15 8.32
N ILE A 592 13.60 -16.16 8.61
CA ILE A 592 15.07 -16.01 8.63
C ILE A 592 15.59 -16.26 7.22
N GLU A 593 16.29 -15.28 6.67
CA GLU A 593 16.85 -15.32 5.31
C GLU A 593 18.34 -15.71 5.34
N GLU A 594 19.10 -15.14 6.26
CA GLU A 594 20.56 -15.30 6.31
C GLU A 594 21.07 -15.35 7.76
N LEU A 595 22.17 -16.08 7.99
CA LEU A 595 22.87 -16.17 9.25
C LEU A 595 24.36 -15.96 9.01
N ARG A 596 24.98 -15.01 9.72
CA ARG A 596 26.40 -14.69 9.59
C ARG A 596 27.09 -14.57 10.94
N PHE A 597 28.32 -15.07 11.03
CA PHE A 597 29.22 -14.89 12.16
C PHE A 597 30.55 -14.37 11.64
N PHE A 598 30.98 -13.20 12.11
CA PHE A 598 32.22 -12.60 11.65
C PHE A 598 32.85 -11.69 12.70
N PRO A 599 34.18 -11.68 12.79
CA PRO A 599 34.91 -10.67 13.55
C PRO A 599 34.93 -9.32 12.81
N ASP A 600 35.05 -8.25 13.58
CA ASP A 600 35.17 -6.88 13.10
C ASP A 600 35.96 -6.03 14.13
N ILE A 601 36.04 -4.71 13.92
CA ILE A 601 36.81 -3.79 14.74
C ILE A 601 35.91 -2.68 15.29
N ALA A 602 35.81 -2.58 16.62
CA ALA A 602 35.19 -1.45 17.30
C ALA A 602 36.25 -0.38 17.60
N LYS A 603 36.06 0.85 17.09
CA LYS A 603 36.91 2.00 17.39
C LYS A 603 36.30 2.80 18.54
N LYS A 604 37.05 2.99 19.63
CA LYS A 604 36.67 3.88 20.74
C LYS A 604 37.70 4.97 20.90
N TYR A 605 37.28 6.18 21.23
CA TYR A 605 38.23 7.21 21.66
C TYR A 605 38.91 6.75 22.96
N SER A 606 40.22 6.96 23.04
CA SER A 606 41.05 6.70 24.23
C SER A 606 40.61 7.54 25.43
N LEU A 607 39.90 8.65 25.21
CA LEU A 607 39.44 9.58 26.25
C LEU A 607 40.58 10.07 27.18
N GLY A 608 41.81 10.12 26.66
CA GLY A 608 42.99 10.52 27.44
C GLY A 608 43.55 9.45 28.36
N ASP A 609 43.19 8.18 28.17
CA ASP A 609 43.80 7.04 28.88
C ASP A 609 45.34 7.08 28.75
N PRO A 610 46.08 7.15 29.87
CA PRO A 610 47.54 7.19 29.89
C PRO A 610 48.23 6.09 29.08
N GLU A 611 47.63 4.90 28.96
CA GLU A 611 48.21 3.78 28.19
C GLU A 611 48.18 4.03 26.68
N TYR A 612 47.29 4.90 26.19
CA TYR A 612 47.03 5.12 24.76
C TYR A 612 47.29 6.56 24.28
N LEU A 613 47.98 7.38 25.08
CA LEU A 613 48.26 8.79 24.76
C LEU A 613 49.04 8.98 23.45
N ASN A 614 49.81 7.98 23.06
CA ASN A 614 50.66 8.02 21.87
C ASN A 614 50.00 7.39 20.62
N VAL A 615 48.75 6.91 20.73
CA VAL A 615 48.04 6.31 19.59
C VAL A 615 47.59 7.41 18.64
N GLN A 616 47.96 7.29 17.36
CA GLN A 616 47.61 8.26 16.32
C GLN A 616 46.08 8.40 16.17
N GLY A 617 45.59 9.64 16.23
CA GLY A 617 44.15 9.93 16.15
C GLY A 617 43.38 9.70 17.46
N GLY A 618 44.04 9.25 18.52
CA GLY A 618 43.43 9.06 19.84
C GLY A 618 42.34 7.99 19.88
N THR A 619 42.26 7.10 18.88
CA THR A 619 41.27 6.00 18.82
C THR A 619 41.94 4.65 19.00
N VAL A 620 41.35 3.82 19.86
CA VAL A 620 41.80 2.47 20.20
C VAL A 620 40.88 1.45 19.55
N GLU A 621 41.47 0.42 18.96
CA GLU A 621 40.76 -0.64 18.25
C GLU A 621 40.56 -1.86 19.15
N TYR A 622 39.32 -2.35 19.24
CA TYR A 622 38.93 -3.55 19.97
C TYR A 622 38.40 -4.61 19.00
N SER A 623 38.74 -5.87 19.24
CA SER A 623 38.16 -6.97 18.47
C SER A 623 36.68 -7.12 18.82
N LEU A 624 35.83 -6.97 17.81
CA LEU A 624 34.39 -7.11 17.89
C LEU A 624 34.01 -8.48 17.31
N PHE A 625 33.11 -9.20 17.95
CA PHE A 625 32.48 -10.38 17.39
C PHE A 625 31.03 -10.06 17.05
N ASN A 626 30.59 -10.40 15.83
CA ASN A 626 29.23 -10.19 15.38
C ASN A 626 28.54 -11.53 15.09
N ALA A 627 27.34 -11.69 15.63
CA ALA A 627 26.37 -12.67 15.17
C ALA A 627 25.17 -11.92 14.59
N ALA A 628 24.99 -12.04 13.27
CA ALA A 628 23.97 -11.32 12.52
C ALA A 628 22.98 -12.30 11.89
N ILE A 629 21.70 -12.08 12.14
CA ILE A 629 20.58 -12.91 11.68
C ILE A 629 19.67 -11.99 10.89
N GLN A 630 19.65 -12.14 9.57
CA GLN A 630 18.79 -11.33 8.72
C GLN A 630 17.40 -11.96 8.66
N ILE A 631 16.40 -11.19 9.05
CA ILE A 631 14.99 -11.59 8.97
C ILE A 631 14.25 -10.73 7.96
N LYS A 632 13.21 -11.29 7.33
CA LYS A 632 12.36 -10.64 6.33
C LYS A 632 10.89 -10.86 6.64
N LYS A 633 10.07 -9.81 6.46
CA LYS A 633 8.61 -9.93 6.67
C LYS A 633 7.99 -10.78 5.55
N ASN A 634 7.19 -11.78 5.93
CA ASN A 634 6.51 -12.72 5.02
C ASN A 634 5.29 -12.07 4.35
N GLU A 635 5.51 -11.02 3.57
CA GLU A 635 4.46 -10.36 2.80
C GLU A 635 4.81 -10.41 1.30
N PHE A 636 3.80 -10.70 0.49
CA PHE A 636 3.97 -10.62 -0.96
C PHE A 636 4.11 -9.14 -1.37
N THR A 637 5.33 -8.72 -1.71
CA THR A 637 5.58 -7.38 -2.26
C THR A 637 6.09 -7.48 -3.69
N LEU A 638 5.40 -6.82 -4.63
CA LEU A 638 5.83 -6.72 -6.03
C LEU A 638 7.14 -5.90 -6.17
N ARG A 639 7.41 -4.99 -5.22
CA ARG A 639 8.57 -4.08 -5.20
C ARG A 639 9.92 -4.79 -5.33
N GLY A 640 10.08 -5.99 -4.76
CA GLY A 640 11.34 -6.73 -4.78
C GLY A 640 11.57 -7.64 -5.99
N LYS A 641 10.63 -7.67 -6.95
CA LYS A 641 10.73 -8.56 -8.13
C LYS A 641 11.13 -7.83 -9.41
N ILE A 642 11.05 -6.49 -9.44
CA ILE A 642 11.35 -5.70 -10.63
C ILE A 642 12.71 -5.04 -10.45
N PRO A 643 13.71 -5.37 -11.28
CA PRO A 643 15.01 -4.69 -11.27
C PRO A 643 14.86 -3.18 -11.52
N TYR A 644 15.68 -2.36 -10.85
CA TYR A 644 15.65 -0.90 -10.96
C TYR A 644 15.67 -0.40 -12.42
N GLN A 645 16.53 -0.99 -13.26
CA GLN A 645 16.62 -0.63 -14.68
C GLN A 645 15.29 -0.87 -15.43
N GLN A 646 14.62 -2.00 -15.16
CA GLN A 646 13.35 -2.32 -15.80
C GLN A 646 12.24 -1.38 -15.32
N ALA A 647 12.26 -0.98 -14.05
CA ALA A 647 11.32 -0.01 -13.51
C ALA A 647 11.41 1.34 -14.23
N TYR A 648 12.61 1.84 -14.55
CA TYR A 648 12.78 3.09 -15.30
C TYR A 648 12.07 3.06 -16.66
N TYR A 649 12.32 2.02 -17.45
CA TYR A 649 11.69 1.88 -18.76
C TYR A 649 10.16 1.71 -18.66
N MET A 650 9.68 0.97 -17.65
CA MET A 650 8.25 0.83 -17.39
C MET A 650 7.58 2.17 -17.04
N MET A 651 8.24 3.04 -16.27
CA MET A 651 7.73 4.36 -15.89
C MET A 651 7.60 5.28 -17.10
N VAL A 652 8.64 5.35 -17.94
CA VAL A 652 8.65 6.18 -19.15
C VAL A 652 7.62 5.67 -20.16
N PHE A 653 7.59 4.36 -20.41
CA PHE A 653 6.65 3.74 -21.34
C PHE A 653 5.21 4.00 -20.89
N SER A 654 4.87 3.73 -19.64
CA SER A 654 3.52 3.94 -19.12
C SER A 654 3.09 5.41 -19.19
N SER A 655 3.98 6.36 -18.87
CA SER A 655 3.70 7.80 -18.96
C SER A 655 3.39 8.25 -20.39
N ILE A 656 4.25 7.90 -21.36
CA ILE A 656 4.07 8.26 -22.78
C ILE A 656 2.81 7.61 -23.33
N PHE A 657 2.58 6.34 -23.01
CA PHE A 657 1.48 5.59 -23.59
C PHE A 657 0.12 6.01 -23.00
N ILE A 658 0.06 6.42 -21.72
CA ILE A 658 -1.14 7.06 -21.15
C ILE A 658 -1.47 8.36 -21.88
N LEU A 659 -0.47 9.22 -22.16
CA LEU A 659 -0.65 10.46 -22.93
C LEU A 659 -1.14 10.17 -24.35
N PHE A 660 -0.53 9.20 -25.04
CA PHE A 660 -0.94 8.76 -26.37
C PHE A 660 -2.39 8.26 -26.38
N LEU A 661 -2.75 7.38 -25.44
CA LEU A 661 -4.10 6.86 -25.30
C LEU A 661 -5.12 7.97 -25.00
N ASN A 662 -4.75 9.01 -24.23
CA ASN A 662 -5.61 10.17 -24.00
C ASN A 662 -5.90 10.98 -25.27
N ILE A 663 -4.88 11.17 -26.12
CA ILE A 663 -5.05 11.84 -27.42
C ILE A 663 -5.91 10.96 -28.34
N PHE A 664 -5.67 9.66 -28.35
CA PHE A 664 -6.40 8.70 -29.18
C PHE A 664 -7.87 8.55 -28.75
N ALA A 665 -8.16 8.58 -27.44
CA ALA A 665 -9.51 8.54 -26.88
C ALA A 665 -10.37 9.73 -27.33
N LYS A 666 -9.78 10.92 -27.49
CA LYS A 666 -10.47 12.10 -28.02
C LYS A 666 -10.88 11.93 -29.49
N LYS A 667 -10.08 11.18 -30.26
CA LYS A 667 -10.28 10.98 -31.71
C LYS A 667 -11.22 9.83 -32.05
N PHE A 668 -11.23 8.75 -31.25
CA PHE A 668 -12.02 7.54 -31.51
C PHE A 668 -12.94 7.18 -30.33
N LYS A 669 -14.12 7.82 -30.27
CA LYS A 669 -15.10 7.66 -29.18
C LYS A 669 -15.59 6.22 -28.99
N ASP A 670 -15.71 5.45 -30.07
CA ASP A 670 -16.21 4.06 -30.04
C ASP A 670 -15.24 3.07 -29.36
N LEU A 671 -13.96 3.44 -29.22
CA LEU A 671 -12.92 2.62 -28.57
C LEU A 671 -12.65 3.04 -27.12
N SER A 672 -13.36 4.05 -26.59
CA SER A 672 -13.14 4.64 -25.26
C SER A 672 -13.07 3.62 -24.12
N LYS A 673 -13.97 2.62 -24.11
CA LYS A 673 -14.00 1.56 -23.09
C LYS A 673 -12.74 0.68 -23.10
N ILE A 674 -12.22 0.37 -24.28
CA ILE A 674 -10.99 -0.43 -24.42
C ILE A 674 -9.78 0.42 -24.05
N ILE A 675 -9.76 1.69 -24.45
CA ILE A 675 -8.69 2.62 -24.10
C ILE A 675 -8.58 2.80 -22.58
N TRP A 676 -9.71 2.97 -21.89
CA TRP A 676 -9.76 3.08 -20.44
C TRP A 676 -9.19 1.84 -19.73
N PHE A 677 -9.46 0.63 -20.25
CA PHE A 677 -8.90 -0.61 -19.72
C PHE A 677 -7.36 -0.62 -19.77
N PHE A 678 -6.79 -0.26 -20.92
CA PHE A 678 -5.33 -0.17 -21.06
C PHE A 678 -4.73 0.96 -20.21
N GLN A 679 -5.40 2.12 -20.09
CA GLN A 679 -4.96 3.19 -19.20
C GLN A 679 -4.92 2.77 -17.74
N SER A 680 -5.89 1.97 -17.30
CA SER A 680 -5.93 1.43 -15.93
C SER A 680 -4.72 0.52 -15.67
N ILE A 681 -4.41 -0.39 -16.59
CA ILE A 681 -3.22 -1.27 -16.48
C ILE A 681 -1.94 -0.43 -16.43
N LEU A 682 -1.81 0.57 -17.31
CA LEU A 682 -0.63 1.42 -17.36
C LEU A 682 -0.48 2.31 -16.12
N ALA A 683 -1.58 2.75 -15.51
CA ALA A 683 -1.56 3.51 -14.25
C ALA A 683 -1.00 2.65 -13.10
N PHE A 684 -1.36 1.37 -13.03
CA PHE A 684 -0.77 0.44 -12.07
C PHE A 684 0.72 0.19 -12.30
N ILE A 685 1.12 0.03 -13.56
CA ILE A 685 2.54 -0.13 -13.92
C ILE A 685 3.32 1.15 -13.58
N LEU A 686 2.74 2.33 -13.83
CA LEU A 686 3.34 3.62 -13.51
C LEU A 686 3.52 3.79 -11.99
N LEU A 687 2.50 3.45 -11.20
CA LEU A 687 2.58 3.49 -9.74
C LEU A 687 3.68 2.55 -9.22
N LEU A 688 3.71 1.30 -9.70
CA LEU A 688 4.70 0.32 -9.27
C LEU A 688 6.14 0.72 -9.67
N SER A 689 6.33 1.20 -10.89
CA SER A 689 7.65 1.62 -11.38
C SER A 689 8.16 2.89 -10.70
N SER A 690 7.30 3.89 -10.51
CA SER A 690 7.65 5.10 -9.77
C SER A 690 7.99 4.80 -8.31
N GLU A 691 7.26 3.90 -7.66
CA GLU A 691 7.57 3.43 -6.30
C GLU A 691 8.97 2.82 -6.19
N VAL A 692 9.32 1.89 -7.10
CA VAL A 692 10.63 1.24 -7.10
C VAL A 692 11.75 2.26 -7.30
N LEU A 693 11.63 3.14 -8.30
CA LEU A 693 12.67 4.13 -8.60
C LEU A 693 12.87 5.15 -7.50
N LEU A 694 11.77 5.68 -6.97
CA LEU A 694 11.82 6.76 -5.99
C LEU A 694 12.29 6.27 -4.63
N VAL A 695 11.91 5.05 -4.23
CA VAL A 695 12.42 4.42 -3.01
C VAL A 695 13.91 4.14 -3.13
N GLU A 696 14.37 3.54 -4.22
CA GLU A 696 15.79 3.24 -4.42
C GLU A 696 16.64 4.53 -4.42
N TRP A 697 16.17 5.56 -5.12
CA TRP A 697 16.85 6.85 -5.19
C TRP A 697 16.94 7.54 -3.82
N LEU A 698 15.87 7.51 -3.02
CA LEU A 698 15.87 8.09 -1.68
C LEU A 698 16.67 7.25 -0.68
N SER A 699 16.73 5.93 -0.85
CA SER A 699 17.47 5.02 0.03
C SER A 699 18.97 5.34 0.07
N ASN A 700 19.52 5.82 -1.04
CA ASN A 700 20.93 6.17 -1.14
C ASN A 700 21.26 7.57 -0.61
N ASN A 701 20.24 8.41 -0.36
CA ASN A 701 20.42 9.83 -0.08
C ASN A 701 19.80 10.31 1.23
N ILE A 702 18.95 9.51 1.90
CA ILE A 702 18.18 9.94 3.06
C ILE A 702 18.21 8.90 4.19
N GLU A 703 18.23 9.40 5.43
CA GLU A 703 18.09 8.61 6.66
C GLU A 703 16.82 7.73 6.70
N ALA A 704 16.95 6.56 7.33
CA ALA A 704 15.92 5.51 7.41
C ALA A 704 14.56 5.98 7.99
N TYR A 705 14.54 7.02 8.81
CA TYR A 705 13.30 7.55 9.40
C TYR A 705 12.36 8.15 8.33
N ASN A 706 12.90 8.93 7.40
CA ASN A 706 12.10 9.58 6.34
C ASN A 706 11.60 8.59 5.28
N MET A 707 12.29 7.44 5.13
CA MET A 707 11.88 6.37 4.23
C MET A 707 10.51 5.79 4.62
N LYS A 708 10.20 5.69 5.92
CA LYS A 708 8.88 5.21 6.39
C LYS A 708 7.73 6.10 5.90
N PHE A 709 7.95 7.42 5.83
CA PHE A 709 6.94 8.36 5.35
C PHE A 709 6.65 8.18 3.86
N VAL A 710 7.70 8.07 3.04
CA VAL A 710 7.59 7.86 1.58
C VAL A 710 6.84 6.57 1.27
N ILE A 711 7.16 5.49 1.97
CA ILE A 711 6.50 4.20 1.80
C ILE A 711 5.00 4.30 2.15
N ARG A 712 4.64 5.02 3.21
CA ARG A 712 3.23 5.24 3.56
C ARG A 712 2.48 5.98 2.46
N ILE A 713 3.09 6.97 1.81
CA ILE A 713 2.48 7.68 0.67
C ILE A 713 2.13 6.69 -0.45
N PHE A 714 3.08 5.85 -0.87
CA PHE A 714 2.80 4.84 -1.91
C PHE A 714 1.75 3.83 -1.49
N ASN A 715 1.78 3.37 -0.23
CA ASN A 715 0.74 2.47 0.29
C ASN A 715 -0.65 3.11 0.25
N ILE A 716 -0.77 4.42 0.52
CA ILE A 716 -2.04 5.17 0.38
C ILE A 716 -2.46 5.25 -1.10
N LEU A 717 -1.52 5.55 -2.00
CA LEU A 717 -1.79 5.62 -3.45
C LEU A 717 -2.31 4.28 -4.01
N TRP A 718 -1.81 3.15 -3.51
CA TRP A 718 -2.30 1.80 -3.85
C TRP A 718 -3.75 1.54 -3.44
N TRP A 719 -4.36 2.36 -2.58
CA TRP A 719 -5.80 2.31 -2.28
C TRP A 719 -6.60 3.36 -3.06
N ILE A 720 -6.06 4.57 -3.19
CA ILE A 720 -6.77 5.69 -3.83
C ILE A 720 -6.87 5.51 -5.35
N ILE A 721 -5.79 5.12 -6.02
CA ILE A 721 -5.78 5.00 -7.49
C ILE A 721 -6.76 3.91 -7.97
N PRO A 722 -6.80 2.70 -7.37
CA PRO A 722 -7.81 1.71 -7.73
C PRO A 722 -9.24 2.17 -7.45
N ALA A 723 -9.48 2.85 -6.32
CA ALA A 723 -10.81 3.37 -5.99
C ALA A 723 -11.29 4.41 -7.02
N PHE A 724 -10.39 5.33 -7.42
CA PHE A 724 -10.66 6.30 -8.46
C PHE A 724 -10.96 5.65 -9.81
N LEU A 725 -10.15 4.66 -10.23
CA LEU A 725 -10.37 3.90 -11.46
C LEU A 725 -11.69 3.12 -11.40
N LEU A 726 -11.99 2.41 -10.31
CA LEU A 726 -13.25 1.67 -10.15
C LEU A 726 -14.48 2.59 -10.24
N ASN A 727 -14.39 3.80 -9.67
CA ASN A 727 -15.46 4.79 -9.81
C ASN A 727 -15.66 5.21 -11.28
N LEU A 728 -14.58 5.53 -12.01
CA LEU A 728 -14.65 5.82 -13.45
C LEU A 728 -15.15 4.63 -14.29
N ALA A 729 -14.81 3.41 -13.89
CA ALA A 729 -15.29 2.17 -14.51
C ALA A 729 -16.80 2.05 -14.34
N SER A 730 -17.32 2.33 -13.14
CA SER A 730 -18.76 2.27 -12.87
C SER A 730 -19.54 3.25 -13.78
N GLU A 731 -19.00 4.44 -13.99
CA GLU A 731 -19.57 5.43 -14.91
C GLU A 731 -19.62 4.90 -16.34
N SER A 732 -18.50 4.40 -16.85
CA SER A 732 -18.36 4.02 -18.27
C SER A 732 -19.02 2.68 -18.63
N PHE A 733 -19.08 1.73 -17.69
CA PHE A 733 -19.53 0.35 -17.94
C PHE A 733 -20.89 0.00 -17.33
N ILE A 734 -21.35 0.75 -16.32
CA ILE A 734 -22.63 0.49 -15.64
C ILE A 734 -23.62 1.61 -15.94
N TRP A 735 -23.30 2.85 -15.59
CA TRP A 735 -24.27 3.95 -15.66
C TRP A 735 -24.62 4.34 -17.10
N THR A 736 -23.63 4.70 -17.92
CA THR A 736 -23.88 5.12 -19.31
C THR A 736 -24.63 4.05 -20.13
N PRO A 737 -24.27 2.75 -20.09
CA PRO A 737 -24.99 1.73 -20.85
C PRO A 737 -26.43 1.49 -20.40
N ILE A 738 -26.72 1.64 -19.10
CA ILE A 738 -28.09 1.52 -18.58
C ILE A 738 -28.94 2.71 -19.04
N GLU A 739 -28.39 3.92 -19.00
CA GLU A 739 -29.08 5.13 -19.46
C GLU A 739 -29.38 5.09 -20.96
N GLU A 740 -28.41 4.66 -21.78
CA GLU A 740 -28.59 4.46 -23.22
C GLU A 740 -29.68 3.43 -23.54
N ARG A 741 -29.76 2.33 -22.77
CA ARG A 741 -30.78 1.28 -22.99
C ARG A 741 -32.16 1.64 -22.49
N THR A 742 -32.25 2.39 -21.39
CA THR A 742 -33.53 2.67 -20.71
C THR A 742 -34.12 4.03 -21.09
N GLY A 743 -33.33 4.93 -21.69
CA GLY A 743 -33.76 6.29 -22.05
C GLY A 743 -34.05 7.19 -20.85
N ARG A 744 -33.69 6.76 -19.63
CA ARG A 744 -33.92 7.49 -18.38
C ARG A 744 -32.58 7.75 -17.70
N LEU A 745 -32.38 8.98 -17.24
CA LEU A 745 -31.20 9.34 -16.46
C LEU A 745 -31.26 8.68 -15.08
N ILE A 746 -30.16 8.06 -14.67
CA ILE A 746 -30.01 7.49 -13.33
C ILE A 746 -29.84 8.64 -12.35
N PRO A 747 -30.64 8.69 -11.27
CA PRO A 747 -30.52 9.74 -10.27
C PRO A 747 -29.10 9.85 -9.71
N ASN A 748 -28.58 11.07 -9.62
CA ASN A 748 -27.24 11.35 -9.11
C ASN A 748 -26.98 10.77 -7.72
N ILE A 749 -28.03 10.60 -6.90
CA ILE A 749 -27.90 10.03 -5.56
C ILE A 749 -27.40 8.58 -5.58
N VAL A 750 -27.79 7.78 -6.59
CA VAL A 750 -27.34 6.39 -6.73
C VAL A 750 -25.86 6.34 -7.14
N ARG A 751 -25.46 7.26 -8.03
CA ARG A 751 -24.06 7.41 -8.47
C ARG A 751 -23.16 7.83 -7.31
N LEU A 752 -23.58 8.85 -6.57
CA LEU A 752 -22.87 9.35 -5.39
C LEU A 752 -22.79 8.28 -4.29
N PHE A 753 -23.83 7.46 -4.13
CA PHE A 753 -23.82 6.37 -3.16
C PHE A 753 -22.81 5.27 -3.50
N LEU A 754 -22.73 4.85 -4.77
CA LEU A 754 -21.72 3.89 -5.20
C LEU A 754 -20.29 4.45 -5.06
N ALA A 755 -20.09 5.71 -5.48
CA ALA A 755 -18.81 6.39 -5.31
C ALA A 755 -18.40 6.46 -3.83
N PHE A 756 -19.35 6.82 -2.95
CA PHE A 756 -19.13 6.84 -1.50
C PHE A 756 -18.69 5.47 -0.98
N ILE A 757 -19.36 4.37 -1.36
CA ILE A 757 -18.98 3.01 -0.94
C ILE A 757 -17.54 2.68 -1.38
N ILE A 758 -17.20 2.96 -2.64
CA ILE A 758 -15.86 2.66 -3.19
C ILE A 758 -14.77 3.41 -2.41
N TYR A 759 -14.94 4.72 -2.21
CA TYR A 759 -13.95 5.52 -1.46
C TYR A 759 -13.95 5.20 0.03
N PHE A 760 -15.11 4.93 0.63
CA PHE A 760 -15.20 4.52 2.04
C PHE A 760 -14.44 3.20 2.27
N MET A 761 -14.61 2.21 1.40
CA MET A 761 -13.82 0.96 1.45
C MET A 761 -12.31 1.23 1.33
N ALA A 762 -11.90 2.14 0.45
CA ALA A 762 -10.50 2.51 0.31
C ALA A 762 -9.94 3.17 1.57
N VAL A 763 -10.69 4.07 2.21
CA VAL A 763 -10.30 4.72 3.47
C VAL A 763 -10.21 3.70 4.61
N VAL A 764 -11.19 2.80 4.72
CA VAL A 764 -11.15 1.70 5.71
C VAL A 764 -9.94 0.80 5.46
N GLY A 765 -9.64 0.47 4.20
CA GLY A 765 -8.45 -0.27 3.81
C GLY A 765 -7.16 0.45 4.18
N ILE A 766 -7.09 1.77 3.99
CA ILE A 766 -5.95 2.59 4.41
C ILE A 766 -5.76 2.53 5.93
N ILE A 767 -6.83 2.72 6.70
CA ILE A 767 -6.76 2.69 8.18
C ILE A 767 -6.30 1.31 8.67
N ALA A 768 -6.86 0.23 8.11
CA ALA A 768 -6.55 -1.13 8.53
C ALA A 768 -5.16 -1.62 8.08
N PHE A 769 -4.80 -1.42 6.81
CA PHE A 769 -3.63 -2.05 6.21
C PHE A 769 -2.42 -1.11 6.09
N VAL A 770 -2.63 0.21 6.04
CA VAL A 770 -1.52 1.19 5.94
C VAL A 770 -1.12 1.72 7.31
N TYR A 771 -2.10 2.01 8.17
CA TYR A 771 -1.86 2.48 9.54
C TYR A 771 -1.90 1.35 10.59
N GLU A 772 -2.23 0.13 10.19
CA GLU A 772 -2.29 -1.06 11.07
C GLU A 772 -3.19 -0.85 12.30
N GLN A 773 -4.23 -0.01 12.19
CA GLN A 773 -5.15 0.31 13.28
C GLN A 773 -6.26 -0.75 13.41
N GLN A 774 -6.63 -1.08 14.65
CA GLN A 774 -7.72 -2.02 14.92
C GLN A 774 -9.08 -1.38 14.62
N LEU A 775 -9.76 -1.87 13.58
CA LEU A 775 -11.08 -1.38 13.16
C LEU A 775 -12.23 -1.76 14.10
N THR A 776 -11.98 -2.57 15.13
CA THR A 776 -13.00 -3.15 16.02
C THR A 776 -13.84 -2.08 16.73
N SER A 777 -13.23 -0.95 17.12
CA SER A 777 -13.93 0.18 17.76
C SER A 777 -14.89 0.89 16.80
N ILE A 778 -14.47 1.12 15.56
CA ILE A 778 -15.28 1.78 14.52
C ILE A 778 -16.43 0.87 14.07
N LEU A 779 -16.16 -0.44 13.91
CA LEU A 779 -17.17 -1.42 13.52
C LEU A 779 -18.31 -1.52 14.55
N ALA A 780 -17.98 -1.52 15.84
CA ALA A 780 -18.98 -1.53 16.91
C ALA A 780 -19.92 -0.33 16.84
N THR A 781 -19.39 0.88 16.60
CA THR A 781 -20.21 2.09 16.41
C THR A 781 -20.98 2.10 15.08
N SER A 782 -20.42 1.52 14.02
CA SER A 782 -21.09 1.43 12.71
C SER A 782 -22.29 0.49 12.70
N GLY A 783 -22.34 -0.52 13.58
CA GLY A 783 -23.47 -1.43 13.69
C GLY A 783 -24.76 -0.71 14.08
N VAL A 784 -24.67 0.26 15.00
CA VAL A 784 -25.82 1.08 15.43
C VAL A 784 -26.30 1.98 14.29
N ILE A 785 -25.38 2.62 13.58
CA ILE A 785 -25.71 3.47 12.43
C ILE A 785 -26.31 2.65 11.29
N ALA A 786 -25.76 1.48 10.98
CA ALA A 786 -26.28 0.56 9.96
C ALA A 786 -27.70 0.08 10.31
N MET A 787 -27.96 -0.21 11.59
CA MET A 787 -29.30 -0.57 12.07
C MET A 787 -30.30 0.59 11.91
N ILE A 788 -29.91 1.82 12.29
CA ILE A 788 -30.74 3.03 12.13
C ILE A 788 -31.05 3.29 10.65
N ILE A 789 -30.04 3.22 9.79
CA ILE A 789 -30.21 3.40 8.34
C ILE A 789 -31.07 2.27 7.76
N GLY A 790 -30.87 1.02 8.19
CA GLY A 790 -31.67 -0.12 7.79
C GLY A 790 -33.16 0.05 8.12
N LEU A 791 -33.47 0.49 9.34
CA LEU A 791 -34.83 0.82 9.77
C LEU A 791 -35.43 1.96 8.95
N ALA A 792 -34.66 3.01 8.65
CA ALA A 792 -35.13 4.15 7.86
C ALA A 792 -35.40 3.81 6.39
N ILE A 793 -34.63 2.90 5.80
CA ILE A 793 -34.73 2.52 4.38
C ILE A 793 -35.70 1.36 4.14
N GLN A 794 -36.07 0.59 5.18
CA GLN A 794 -36.92 -0.61 5.08
C GLN A 794 -38.16 -0.43 4.18
N ILE A 795 -38.93 0.65 4.37
CA ILE A 795 -40.15 0.94 3.60
C ILE A 795 -39.83 1.22 2.11
N ASN A 796 -38.72 1.88 1.82
CA ASN A 796 -38.30 2.16 0.44
C ASN A 796 -37.87 0.89 -0.30
N ILE A 797 -37.17 -0.02 0.39
CA ILE A 797 -36.79 -1.32 -0.15
C ILE A 797 -38.02 -2.20 -0.39
N SER A 798 -38.96 -2.23 0.55
CA SER A 798 -40.23 -2.97 0.40
C SER A 798 -40.98 -2.54 -0.87
N ASN A 799 -41.11 -1.22 -1.09
CA ASN A 799 -41.75 -0.71 -2.32
C ASN A 799 -41.05 -1.15 -3.62
N ILE A 800 -39.72 -1.30 -3.62
CA ILE A 800 -38.96 -1.80 -4.77
C ILE A 800 -39.30 -3.27 -5.04
N PHE A 801 -39.21 -4.13 -4.01
CA PHE A 801 -39.48 -5.55 -4.16
C PHE A 801 -40.94 -5.82 -4.53
N SER A 802 -41.89 -5.11 -3.92
CA SER A 802 -43.30 -5.19 -4.30
C SER A 802 -43.53 -4.71 -5.74
N GLY A 803 -42.80 -3.69 -6.21
CA GLY A 803 -42.86 -3.25 -7.61
C GLY A 803 -42.36 -4.31 -8.61
N ILE A 804 -41.30 -5.06 -8.24
CA ILE A 804 -40.81 -6.19 -9.03
C ILE A 804 -41.84 -7.34 -9.01
N ALA A 805 -42.40 -7.67 -7.85
CA ALA A 805 -43.39 -8.72 -7.69
C ALA A 805 -44.65 -8.47 -8.53
N ILE A 806 -45.22 -7.25 -8.46
CA ILE A 806 -46.39 -6.85 -9.27
C ILE A 806 -46.10 -6.99 -10.78
N ASN A 807 -44.88 -6.67 -11.24
CA ASN A 807 -44.52 -6.82 -12.66
C ASN A 807 -44.33 -8.28 -13.10
N ILE A 808 -43.94 -9.18 -12.17
CA ILE A 808 -43.75 -10.62 -12.44
C ILE A 808 -45.10 -11.34 -12.41
N GLU A 809 -45.87 -11.19 -11.34
CA GLU A 809 -47.15 -11.89 -11.13
C GLU A 809 -48.27 -11.31 -12.00
N ARG A 810 -48.16 -10.02 -12.37
CA ARG A 810 -49.12 -9.28 -13.20
C ARG A 810 -50.59 -9.48 -12.77
N PRO A 811 -50.94 -9.20 -11.50
CA PRO A 811 -52.35 -9.23 -11.06
C PRO A 811 -53.21 -8.21 -11.83
N PHE A 812 -52.58 -7.17 -12.38
CA PHE A 812 -53.17 -6.20 -13.29
C PHE A 812 -52.12 -5.66 -14.26
N ARG A 813 -52.57 -5.08 -15.38
CA ARG A 813 -51.74 -4.51 -16.44
C ARG A 813 -52.04 -3.03 -16.63
N ILE A 814 -51.10 -2.31 -17.25
CA ILE A 814 -51.34 -0.93 -17.68
C ILE A 814 -52.50 -0.94 -18.67
N GLY A 815 -53.53 -0.15 -18.37
CA GLY A 815 -54.78 -0.10 -19.12
C GLY A 815 -55.97 -0.78 -18.44
N ASP A 816 -55.75 -1.66 -17.47
CA ASP A 816 -56.83 -2.38 -16.78
C ASP A 816 -57.58 -1.44 -15.81
N TRP A 817 -58.90 -1.63 -15.70
CA TRP A 817 -59.68 -1.04 -14.62
C TRP A 817 -59.63 -1.94 -13.39
N VAL A 818 -59.18 -1.39 -12.27
CA VAL A 818 -58.99 -2.13 -11.04
C VAL A 818 -59.50 -1.37 -9.82
N GLN A 819 -59.78 -2.11 -8.76
CA GLN A 819 -59.95 -1.60 -7.41
C GLN A 819 -58.93 -2.29 -6.51
N ILE A 820 -58.12 -1.51 -5.80
CA ILE A 820 -57.05 -2.00 -4.92
C ILE A 820 -57.46 -1.64 -3.48
N GLY A 821 -57.76 -2.65 -2.66
CA GLY A 821 -58.22 -2.45 -1.28
C GLY A 821 -59.43 -1.51 -1.18
N GLU A 822 -59.34 -0.54 -0.26
CA GLU A 822 -60.35 0.49 -0.01
C GLU A 822 -60.18 1.72 -0.95
N PHE A 823 -59.24 1.70 -1.89
CA PHE A 823 -59.01 2.83 -2.80
C PHE A 823 -60.08 2.90 -3.90
N GLU A 824 -60.39 4.12 -4.36
CA GLU A 824 -61.34 4.33 -5.46
C GLU A 824 -60.93 3.55 -6.73
N GLU A 825 -61.91 3.00 -7.44
CA GLU A 825 -61.67 2.31 -8.71
C GLU A 825 -61.07 3.25 -9.77
N GLY A 826 -60.12 2.73 -10.55
CA GLY A 826 -59.45 3.51 -11.58
C GLY A 826 -58.71 2.66 -12.61
N LYS A 827 -58.32 3.32 -13.70
CA LYS A 827 -57.55 2.70 -14.78
C LYS A 827 -56.05 2.78 -14.49
N ILE A 828 -55.32 1.67 -14.52
CA ILE A 828 -53.86 1.70 -14.33
C ILE A 828 -53.20 2.48 -15.47
N VAL A 829 -52.47 3.54 -15.12
CA VAL A 829 -51.74 4.40 -16.08
C VAL A 829 -50.27 4.03 -16.13
N ASP A 830 -49.67 3.77 -14.97
CA ASP A 830 -48.22 3.58 -14.84
C ASP A 830 -47.90 2.74 -13.59
N ILE A 831 -46.88 1.89 -13.70
CA ILE A 831 -46.32 1.11 -12.59
C ILE A 831 -44.84 1.46 -12.52
N THR A 832 -44.49 2.34 -11.58
CA THR A 832 -43.11 2.76 -11.34
C THR A 832 -42.41 1.81 -10.36
N TRP A 833 -41.10 2.02 -10.14
CA TRP A 833 -40.34 1.23 -9.16
C TRP A 833 -40.82 1.41 -7.70
N ARG A 834 -41.58 2.47 -7.37
CA ARG A 834 -42.07 2.75 -6.00
C ARG A 834 -43.58 2.81 -5.87
N THR A 835 -44.30 3.15 -6.94
CA THR A 835 -45.73 3.45 -6.91
C THR A 835 -46.48 2.92 -8.12
N THR A 836 -47.71 2.46 -7.91
CA THR A 836 -48.70 2.12 -8.92
C THR A 836 -49.68 3.30 -9.04
N ARG A 837 -49.87 3.81 -10.25
CA ARG A 837 -50.69 5.00 -10.51
C ARG A 837 -51.95 4.61 -11.26
N LEU A 838 -53.09 5.02 -10.73
CA LEU A 838 -54.40 4.80 -11.34
C LEU A 838 -55.10 6.13 -11.63
N LEU A 839 -55.74 6.21 -12.79
CA LEU A 839 -56.60 7.33 -13.17
C LEU A 839 -58.01 7.04 -12.68
N THR A 840 -58.43 7.78 -11.67
CA THR A 840 -59.79 7.71 -11.12
C THR A 840 -60.81 8.23 -12.14
N ARG A 841 -62.09 7.89 -11.95
CA ARG A 841 -63.18 8.41 -12.79
C ARG A 841 -63.33 9.94 -12.74
N LYS A 842 -62.83 10.57 -11.67
CA LYS A 842 -62.75 12.03 -11.51
C LYS A 842 -61.59 12.66 -12.29
N GLN A 843 -60.94 11.91 -13.20
CA GLN A 843 -59.78 12.36 -13.99
C GLN A 843 -58.57 12.76 -13.12
N CYS A 844 -58.44 12.18 -11.92
CA CYS A 844 -57.32 12.44 -11.01
C CYS A 844 -56.39 11.22 -10.95
N ILE A 845 -55.07 11.44 -10.89
CA ILE A 845 -54.08 10.37 -10.68
C ILE A 845 -53.98 10.06 -9.19
N LEU A 846 -54.39 8.86 -8.79
CA LEU A 846 -54.12 8.31 -7.47
C LEU A 846 -52.83 7.48 -7.52
N SER A 847 -51.84 7.85 -6.70
CA SER A 847 -50.55 7.15 -6.62
C SER A 847 -50.49 6.30 -5.36
N ILE A 848 -50.53 4.97 -5.52
CA ILE A 848 -50.48 4.00 -4.42
C ILE A 848 -49.04 3.48 -4.29
N PRO A 849 -48.41 3.46 -3.10
CA PRO A 849 -47.13 2.78 -2.88
C PRO A 849 -47.21 1.30 -3.26
N ASN A 850 -46.19 0.76 -3.93
CA ASN A 850 -46.20 -0.62 -4.41
C ASN A 850 -46.34 -1.65 -3.28
N SER A 851 -45.74 -1.39 -2.11
CA SER A 851 -45.91 -2.24 -0.92
C SER A 851 -47.38 -2.39 -0.55
N MET A 852 -48.08 -1.27 -0.45
CA MET A 852 -49.51 -1.20 -0.17
C MET A 852 -50.35 -1.82 -1.29
N ALA A 853 -50.01 -1.59 -2.55
CA ALA A 853 -50.73 -2.16 -3.69
C ALA A 853 -50.59 -3.69 -3.77
N SER A 854 -49.42 -4.23 -3.39
CA SER A 854 -49.15 -5.67 -3.39
C SER A 854 -49.78 -6.40 -2.20
N GLU A 855 -49.91 -5.73 -1.06
CA GLU A 855 -50.48 -6.31 0.17
C GLU A 855 -52.01 -6.18 0.25
N SER A 856 -52.61 -5.31 -0.59
CA SER A 856 -54.06 -5.10 -0.63
C SER A 856 -54.77 -6.14 -1.51
N PRO A 857 -56.03 -6.49 -1.21
CA PRO A 857 -56.84 -7.30 -2.13
C PRO A 857 -57.10 -6.51 -3.42
N ILE A 858 -56.97 -7.17 -4.57
CA ILE A 858 -57.11 -6.54 -5.89
C ILE A 858 -58.29 -7.15 -6.62
N LEU A 859 -59.22 -6.31 -7.08
CA LEU A 859 -60.27 -6.67 -8.04
C LEU A 859 -59.91 -6.10 -9.41
N ASN A 860 -59.70 -6.95 -10.40
CA ASN A 860 -59.45 -6.55 -11.78
C ASN A 860 -60.70 -6.79 -12.62
N PHE A 861 -61.29 -5.73 -13.16
CA PHE A 861 -62.53 -5.79 -13.95
C PHE A 861 -62.30 -6.13 -15.42
N CYS A 862 -61.03 -6.23 -15.86
CA CYS A 862 -60.63 -6.50 -17.24
C CYS A 862 -60.07 -7.92 -17.44
N PHE A 863 -59.86 -8.69 -16.37
CA PHE A 863 -59.23 -10.01 -16.42
C PHE A 863 -60.21 -11.09 -15.91
N PRO A 864 -60.34 -12.26 -16.58
CA PRO A 864 -59.51 -12.77 -17.68
C PRO A 864 -59.86 -12.29 -19.10
N ASP A 865 -61.09 -11.83 -19.37
CA ASP A 865 -61.63 -11.67 -20.72
C ASP A 865 -62.40 -10.35 -20.97
N ASN A 866 -62.13 -9.29 -20.20
CA ASN A 866 -62.87 -8.00 -20.21
C ASN A 866 -64.38 -8.10 -19.94
N VAL A 867 -64.90 -9.28 -19.63
CA VAL A 867 -66.32 -9.51 -19.30
C VAL A 867 -66.51 -9.36 -17.80
N TYR A 868 -67.45 -8.51 -17.39
CA TYR A 868 -67.78 -8.31 -15.97
C TYR A 868 -69.29 -8.37 -15.74
N TRP A 869 -69.68 -8.86 -14.56
CA TRP A 869 -71.08 -8.95 -14.14
C TRP A 869 -71.53 -7.70 -13.39
N LEU A 870 -72.73 -7.23 -13.72
CA LEU A 870 -73.47 -6.23 -12.97
C LEU A 870 -74.79 -6.83 -12.48
N TRP A 871 -75.14 -6.54 -11.22
CA TRP A 871 -76.33 -7.10 -10.54
C TRP A 871 -77.19 -6.03 -9.83
N PRO A 872 -77.74 -5.02 -10.55
CA PRO A 872 -78.68 -4.08 -9.95
C PRO A 872 -79.96 -4.76 -9.43
N THR A 873 -80.62 -4.10 -8.46
CA THR A 873 -81.87 -4.58 -7.87
C THR A 873 -83.05 -3.71 -8.30
N VAL A 874 -84.07 -4.31 -8.89
CA VAL A 874 -85.33 -3.66 -9.26
C VAL A 874 -86.41 -4.00 -8.23
N TYR A 875 -87.15 -2.99 -7.77
CA TYR A 875 -88.26 -3.16 -6.82
C TYR A 875 -89.60 -2.98 -7.53
N ILE A 876 -90.44 -4.02 -7.50
CA ILE A 876 -91.73 -4.06 -8.19
C ILE A 876 -92.84 -4.31 -7.18
N HIS A 877 -94.02 -3.71 -7.36
CA HIS A 877 -95.14 -3.95 -6.44
C HIS A 877 -95.55 -5.45 -6.42
N PRO A 878 -95.76 -6.10 -5.25
CA PRO A 878 -96.02 -7.55 -5.15
C PRO A 878 -97.30 -8.05 -5.85
N MET A 879 -98.16 -7.15 -6.34
CA MET A 879 -99.41 -7.50 -7.03
C MET A 879 -99.19 -8.13 -8.41
N HIS A 880 -98.00 -7.99 -8.98
CA HIS A 880 -97.66 -8.54 -10.29
C HIS A 880 -97.03 -9.93 -10.15
N SER A 881 -97.50 -10.90 -10.95
CA SER A 881 -96.97 -12.28 -10.92
C SER A 881 -95.45 -12.31 -11.19
N PRO A 882 -94.65 -12.97 -10.34
CA PRO A 882 -93.19 -13.02 -10.52
C PRO A 882 -92.71 -13.61 -11.84
N GLU A 883 -93.43 -14.57 -12.42
CA GLU A 883 -93.07 -15.15 -13.72
C GLU A 883 -93.19 -14.11 -14.83
N ARG A 884 -94.25 -13.30 -14.78
CA ARG A 884 -94.49 -12.22 -15.74
C ARG A 884 -93.46 -11.10 -15.59
N VAL A 885 -93.13 -10.72 -14.34
CA VAL A 885 -92.12 -9.69 -14.06
C VAL A 885 -90.73 -10.15 -14.53
N LYS A 886 -90.32 -11.38 -14.21
CA LYS A 886 -89.04 -11.95 -14.67
C LYS A 886 -88.91 -11.93 -16.19
N LYS A 887 -89.96 -12.34 -16.91
CA LYS A 887 -89.98 -12.29 -18.38
C LYS A 887 -89.78 -10.88 -18.91
N VAL A 888 -90.54 -9.90 -18.40
CA VAL A 888 -90.46 -8.50 -18.87
C VAL A 888 -89.09 -7.87 -18.56
N LEU A 889 -88.52 -8.15 -17.38
CA LEU A 889 -87.18 -7.70 -17.03
C LEU A 889 -86.11 -8.37 -17.90
N LEU A 890 -86.25 -9.66 -18.21
CA LEU A 890 -85.35 -10.36 -19.13
C LEU A 890 -85.44 -9.80 -20.56
N ASP A 891 -86.64 -9.53 -21.07
CA ASP A 891 -86.86 -8.88 -22.36
C ASP A 891 -86.21 -7.49 -22.41
N ALA A 892 -86.27 -6.74 -21.30
CA ALA A 892 -85.63 -5.43 -21.18
C ALA A 892 -84.10 -5.53 -21.26
N LEU A 893 -83.50 -6.50 -20.55
CA LEU A 893 -82.05 -6.75 -20.59
C LEU A 893 -81.61 -7.21 -21.99
N LEU A 894 -82.34 -8.13 -22.62
CA LEU A 894 -82.01 -8.66 -23.96
C LEU A 894 -82.23 -7.64 -25.09
N SER A 895 -83.05 -6.61 -24.86
CA SER A 895 -83.11 -5.50 -25.81
C SER A 895 -81.77 -4.77 -25.87
N SER A 896 -81.03 -4.76 -24.74
CA SER A 896 -79.62 -4.38 -24.52
C SER A 896 -78.68 -4.42 -25.73
N ASN A 897 -78.26 -3.31 -26.36
CA ASN A 897 -77.08 -3.37 -27.24
C ASN A 897 -75.74 -3.33 -26.48
N GLN A 898 -75.78 -2.83 -25.23
CA GLN A 898 -74.66 -2.85 -24.26
C GLN A 898 -74.68 -4.13 -23.39
N VAL A 899 -75.80 -4.85 -23.49
CA VAL A 899 -76.15 -6.21 -23.10
C VAL A 899 -75.35 -7.37 -23.71
N LEU A 900 -74.37 -8.02 -23.06
CA LEU A 900 -73.83 -9.26 -23.68
C LEU A 900 -74.91 -10.36 -23.72
N LYS A 901 -75.00 -11.04 -24.88
CA LYS A 901 -75.95 -12.15 -25.10
C LYS A 901 -75.43 -13.49 -24.56
N GLU A 902 -74.11 -13.65 -24.53
CA GLU A 902 -73.41 -14.78 -23.94
C GLU A 902 -72.28 -14.24 -23.04
N PRO A 903 -72.28 -14.52 -21.73
CA PRO A 903 -73.31 -15.22 -20.95
C PRO A 903 -74.66 -14.49 -20.96
N ALA A 904 -75.76 -15.25 -21.02
CA ALA A 904 -77.11 -14.67 -21.06
C ALA A 904 -77.47 -13.97 -19.74
N PRO A 905 -78.15 -12.80 -19.78
CA PRO A 905 -78.62 -12.14 -18.58
C PRO A 905 -79.66 -12.98 -17.83
N VAL A 906 -79.68 -12.86 -16.52
CA VAL A 906 -80.53 -13.66 -15.63
C VAL A 906 -81.28 -12.76 -14.63
N VAL A 907 -82.52 -13.14 -14.34
CA VAL A 907 -83.37 -12.38 -13.41
C VAL A 907 -83.84 -13.29 -12.27
N PHE A 908 -83.45 -12.95 -11.04
CA PHE A 908 -83.83 -13.68 -9.83
C PHE A 908 -84.82 -12.87 -9.01
N LEU A 909 -85.86 -13.53 -8.49
CA LEU A 909 -86.67 -12.97 -7.41
C LEU A 909 -85.92 -13.28 -6.11
N THR A 910 -85.49 -12.26 -5.39
CA THR A 910 -84.65 -12.42 -4.18
C THR A 910 -85.44 -12.37 -2.89
N GLY A 911 -86.58 -11.70 -2.90
CA GLY A 911 -87.47 -11.62 -1.75
C GLY A 911 -88.74 -10.84 -2.07
N ILE A 912 -89.75 -11.02 -1.23
CA ILE A 912 -90.98 -10.23 -1.26
C ILE A 912 -91.18 -9.70 0.17
N ASN A 913 -91.32 -8.38 0.30
CA ASN A 913 -91.74 -7.74 1.53
C ASN A 913 -93.13 -7.09 1.35
N GLU A 914 -93.62 -6.40 2.38
CA GLU A 914 -94.98 -5.84 2.42
C GLU A 914 -95.29 -4.84 1.28
N TRP A 915 -94.27 -4.22 0.67
CA TRP A 915 -94.44 -3.13 -0.29
C TRP A 915 -93.69 -3.35 -1.62
N ALA A 916 -92.78 -4.33 -1.71
CA ALA A 916 -92.01 -4.63 -2.91
C ALA A 916 -91.60 -6.12 -3.00
N ALA A 917 -91.70 -6.66 -4.22
CA ALA A 917 -90.94 -7.81 -4.67
C ALA A 917 -89.60 -7.32 -5.27
N SER A 918 -88.49 -7.82 -4.74
CA SER A 918 -87.13 -7.46 -5.13
C SER A 918 -86.59 -8.42 -6.19
N TYR A 919 -86.12 -7.89 -7.31
CA TYR A 919 -85.54 -8.67 -8.39
C TYR A 919 -84.10 -8.26 -8.63
N TRP A 920 -83.17 -9.22 -8.60
CA TRP A 920 -81.82 -9.03 -9.12
C TRP A 920 -81.82 -9.22 -10.62
N ILE A 921 -81.35 -8.21 -11.34
CA ILE A 921 -81.10 -8.27 -12.78
C ILE A 921 -79.59 -8.39 -12.99
N ALA A 922 -79.12 -9.60 -13.27
CA ALA A 922 -77.71 -9.88 -13.48
C ALA A 922 -77.39 -9.95 -14.98
N PHE A 923 -76.41 -9.18 -15.44
CA PHE A 923 -76.02 -9.12 -16.84
C PHE A 923 -74.53 -8.84 -17.00
N CYS A 924 -73.97 -9.23 -18.16
CA CYS A 924 -72.57 -8.98 -18.51
C CYS A 924 -72.42 -7.82 -19.48
N SER A 925 -71.29 -7.11 -19.39
CA SER A 925 -70.81 -6.17 -20.41
C SER A 925 -69.30 -6.33 -20.61
N ASP A 926 -68.78 -5.87 -21.74
CA ASP A 926 -67.37 -5.95 -22.17
C ASP A 926 -66.59 -4.63 -22.03
N ASP A 927 -67.25 -3.54 -21.61
CA ASP A 927 -66.62 -2.23 -21.41
C ASP A 927 -66.88 -1.65 -20.00
N TYR A 928 -65.94 -1.85 -19.08
CA TYR A 928 -66.05 -1.32 -17.72
C TYR A 928 -65.90 0.20 -17.65
N ALA A 929 -65.25 0.84 -18.63
CA ALA A 929 -65.06 2.28 -18.63
C ALA A 929 -66.43 2.98 -18.70
N ASN A 930 -67.37 2.42 -19.45
CA ASN A 930 -68.71 2.95 -19.69
C ASN A 930 -69.80 2.41 -18.74
N LYS A 931 -69.44 1.74 -17.64
CA LYS A 931 -70.35 1.14 -16.63
C LYS A 931 -71.59 1.98 -16.33
N PHE A 932 -71.46 3.28 -16.07
CA PHE A 932 -72.59 4.14 -15.72
C PHE A 932 -73.54 4.39 -16.89
N PHE A 933 -73.02 4.57 -18.11
CA PHE A 933 -73.85 4.69 -19.32
C PHE A 933 -74.56 3.38 -19.65
N ILE A 934 -73.90 2.23 -19.40
CA ILE A 934 -74.50 0.90 -19.58
C ILE A 934 -75.64 0.70 -18.57
N LEU A 935 -75.41 1.06 -17.30
CA LEU A 935 -76.45 1.01 -16.27
C LEU A 935 -77.64 1.93 -16.61
N GLU A 936 -77.37 3.14 -17.08
CA GLU A 936 -78.41 4.07 -17.53
C GLU A 936 -79.25 3.49 -18.67
N ASP A 937 -78.62 2.91 -19.70
CA ASP A 937 -79.30 2.26 -20.83
C ASP A 937 -80.16 1.09 -20.35
N VAL A 938 -79.63 0.24 -19.46
CA VAL A 938 -80.38 -0.86 -18.85
C VAL A 938 -81.57 -0.35 -18.02
N TRP A 939 -81.37 0.64 -17.17
CA TRP A 939 -82.45 1.23 -16.36
C TRP A 939 -83.54 1.84 -17.21
N THR A 940 -83.17 2.54 -18.29
CA THR A 940 -84.11 3.14 -19.23
C THR A 940 -84.97 2.08 -19.91
N ARG A 941 -84.37 0.96 -20.32
CA ARG A 941 -85.09 -0.17 -20.94
C ARG A 941 -85.97 -0.89 -19.94
N VAL A 942 -85.47 -1.13 -18.73
CA VAL A 942 -86.26 -1.70 -17.63
C VAL A 942 -87.49 -0.84 -17.37
N TRP A 943 -87.32 0.47 -17.23
CA TRP A 943 -88.43 1.42 -17.04
C TRP A 943 -89.43 1.38 -18.20
N PHE A 944 -88.95 1.41 -19.45
CA PHE A 944 -89.80 1.38 -20.65
C PHE A 944 -90.61 0.08 -20.76
N HIS A 945 -89.97 -1.07 -20.58
CA HIS A 945 -90.61 -2.39 -20.68
C HIS A 945 -91.61 -2.63 -19.54
N LEU A 946 -91.28 -2.20 -18.31
CA LEU A 946 -92.20 -2.28 -17.17
C LEU A 946 -93.45 -1.42 -17.40
N ASN A 947 -93.26 -0.15 -17.79
CA ASN A 947 -94.39 0.75 -18.07
C ASN A 947 -95.27 0.23 -19.21
N ARG A 948 -94.67 -0.25 -20.29
CA ARG A 948 -95.43 -0.79 -21.44
C ARG A 948 -96.17 -2.08 -21.11
N ALA A 949 -95.65 -2.88 -20.18
CA ALA A 949 -96.31 -4.09 -19.68
C ALA A 949 -97.38 -3.82 -18.60
N GLY A 950 -97.56 -2.56 -18.18
CA GLY A 950 -98.47 -2.16 -17.10
C GLY A 950 -97.99 -2.58 -15.70
N ILE A 951 -96.69 -2.85 -15.56
CA ILE A 951 -96.08 -3.25 -14.29
C ILE A 951 -95.56 -1.99 -13.59
N THR A 952 -96.17 -1.67 -12.46
CA THR A 952 -95.82 -0.49 -11.65
C THR A 952 -94.61 -0.77 -10.76
N PRO A 953 -93.56 0.07 -10.80
CA PRO A 953 -92.50 0.07 -9.80
C PRO A 953 -93.07 0.20 -8.38
N ALA A 954 -92.40 -0.41 -7.40
CA ALA A 954 -92.81 -0.26 -6.01
C ALA A 954 -92.63 1.20 -5.58
N VAL A 955 -93.69 1.81 -5.05
CA VAL A 955 -93.65 3.15 -4.47
C VAL A 955 -93.79 2.98 -2.96
N GLN A 956 -92.79 3.41 -2.19
CA GLN A 956 -92.90 3.44 -0.73
C GLN A 956 -93.94 4.50 -0.35
N ARG A 957 -95.18 4.09 -0.07
CA ARG A 957 -96.21 4.99 0.48
C ARG A 957 -96.03 5.09 1.99
N GLN A 958 -95.59 6.25 2.47
CA GLN A 958 -95.77 6.64 3.87
C GLN A 958 -97.16 7.26 4.03
N GLU A 959 -98.02 6.69 4.88
CA GLU A 959 -99.19 7.42 5.37
C GLU A 959 -98.71 8.46 6.40
N ILE A 960 -98.72 9.73 5.98
CA ILE A 960 -98.32 10.86 6.83
C ILE A 960 -99.56 11.36 7.58
N HIS A 961 -99.55 11.25 8.91
CA HIS A 961 -100.48 11.98 9.77
C HIS A 961 -100.12 13.47 9.75
N LEU A 962 -100.92 14.28 9.06
CA LEU A 962 -100.75 15.72 8.92
C LEU A 962 -100.88 16.46 10.27
N PHE A 963 -99.74 16.92 10.82
CA PHE A 963 -99.69 18.07 11.73
C PHE A 963 -99.47 19.36 10.94
N LYS A 964 -100.20 20.40 11.33
CA LYS A 964 -100.42 21.65 10.60
C LYS A 964 -99.28 22.65 10.86
N GLY A 965 -98.56 23.04 9.80
CA GLY A 965 -97.91 24.35 9.68
C GLY A 965 -96.38 24.34 9.56
N ILE A 966 -95.86 24.67 8.37
CA ILE A 966 -95.14 25.93 8.03
C ILE A 966 -94.92 25.95 6.50
N LYS A 967 -95.19 27.10 5.87
CA LYS A 967 -95.17 27.35 4.42
C LYS A 967 -93.75 27.33 3.84
N GLU A 968 -93.61 26.73 2.66
CA GLU A 968 -92.42 26.80 1.80
C GLU A 968 -92.26 28.22 1.18
N ARG A 969 -91.00 28.67 1.09
CA ARG A 969 -90.58 29.97 0.54
C ARG A 969 -90.70 29.97 -0.98
N GLY A 970 -91.49 30.90 -1.54
CA GLY A 970 -91.65 31.10 -2.98
C GLY A 970 -91.09 32.44 -3.48
N GLY A 971 -90.32 32.37 -4.57
CA GLY A 971 -90.02 33.38 -5.60
C GLY A 971 -89.88 34.88 -5.23
N ASP A 972 -90.96 35.51 -4.78
CA ASP A 972 -91.08 36.98 -4.68
C ASP A 972 -90.74 37.56 -3.29
N GLU A 973 -90.55 36.72 -2.26
CA GLU A 973 -90.14 37.20 -0.93
C GLU A 973 -88.62 37.44 -0.82
N ALA A 974 -87.81 36.77 -1.63
CA ALA A 974 -86.34 36.81 -1.55
C ALA A 974 -85.73 38.13 -2.06
N THR A 975 -86.41 38.84 -2.96
CA THR A 975 -85.95 40.10 -3.58
C THR A 975 -86.42 41.36 -2.85
N LYS A 976 -87.22 41.24 -1.78
CA LYS A 976 -87.64 42.40 -0.99
C LYS A 976 -86.45 42.97 -0.19
N PRO A 977 -86.23 44.31 -0.18
CA PRO A 977 -85.12 44.92 0.55
C PRO A 977 -85.05 44.53 2.03
N ILE A 978 -86.21 44.38 2.69
CA ILE A 978 -86.28 43.95 4.10
C ILE A 978 -85.83 42.50 4.32
N THR A 979 -85.98 41.62 3.34
CA THR A 979 -85.54 40.20 3.44
C THR A 979 -84.03 40.13 3.36
N LEU A 980 -83.42 40.86 2.42
CA LEU A 980 -81.96 40.93 2.24
C LEU A 980 -81.27 41.57 3.45
N LEU A 981 -81.82 42.65 4.02
CA LEU A 981 -81.28 43.28 5.24
C LEU A 981 -81.30 42.36 6.49
N LYS A 982 -82.13 41.31 6.49
CA LYS A 982 -82.12 40.28 7.56
C LYS A 982 -81.03 39.23 7.37
N GLU A 983 -80.64 38.97 6.13
CA GLU A 983 -79.69 37.90 5.80
C GLU A 983 -78.23 38.40 5.76
N VAL A 984 -78.02 39.67 5.39
CA VAL A 984 -76.68 40.29 5.29
C VAL A 984 -76.07 40.54 6.68
N GLU A 985 -74.85 40.05 6.90
CA GLU A 985 -74.20 40.00 8.22
C GLU A 985 -74.05 41.36 8.91
N ILE A 986 -73.71 42.43 8.18
CA ILE A 986 -73.52 43.77 8.77
C ILE A 986 -74.81 44.39 9.32
N PHE A 987 -75.98 43.94 8.82
CA PHE A 987 -77.29 44.44 9.22
C PHE A 987 -78.01 43.56 10.24
N LYS A 988 -77.57 42.32 10.46
CA LYS A 988 -78.15 41.42 11.48
C LYS A 988 -78.35 42.05 12.86
N PRO A 989 -77.39 42.81 13.44
CA PRO A 989 -77.55 43.39 14.78
C PRO A 989 -78.52 44.58 14.83
N PHE A 990 -78.94 45.15 13.70
CA PHE A 990 -79.94 46.22 13.70
C PHE A 990 -81.30 45.66 14.13
N SER A 991 -82.01 46.42 14.97
CA SER A 991 -83.40 46.10 15.35
C SER A 991 -84.31 45.98 14.11
N GLU A 992 -85.38 45.19 14.21
CA GLU A 992 -86.35 45.03 13.11
C GLU A 992 -86.95 46.37 12.64
N GLN A 993 -87.13 47.33 13.54
CA GLN A 993 -87.57 48.70 13.22
C GLN A 993 -86.51 49.48 12.42
N ALA A 994 -85.24 49.35 12.78
CA ALA A 994 -84.13 49.98 12.06
C ALA A 994 -83.94 49.37 10.66
N LYS A 995 -84.07 48.04 10.52
CA LYS A 995 -84.05 47.37 9.21
C LYS A 995 -85.22 47.80 8.33
N LEU A 996 -86.41 47.98 8.90
CA LEU A 996 -87.58 48.47 8.18
C LEU A 996 -87.35 49.92 7.69
N HIS A 997 -86.76 50.77 8.52
CA HIS A 997 -86.41 52.14 8.14
C HIS A 997 -85.39 52.17 6.99
N LEU A 998 -84.30 51.41 7.09
CA LEU A 998 -83.30 51.28 6.03
C LEU A 998 -83.89 50.73 4.74
N SER A 999 -84.82 49.77 4.83
CA SER A 999 -85.48 49.20 3.64
C SER A 999 -86.25 50.22 2.80
N GLN A 1000 -86.65 51.35 3.40
CA GLN A 1000 -87.35 52.44 2.72
C GLN A 1000 -86.41 53.48 2.09
N GLN A 1001 -85.12 53.51 2.50
CA GLN A 1001 -84.12 54.47 2.03
C GLN A 1001 -83.16 53.89 0.97
N ILE A 1002 -83.31 52.61 0.63
CA ILE A 1002 -82.48 51.92 -0.35
C ILE A 1002 -82.67 52.48 -1.76
N ARG A 1003 -81.55 52.77 -2.43
CA ARG A 1003 -81.51 53.09 -3.87
C ARG A 1003 -81.16 51.85 -4.68
N HIS A 1004 -81.76 51.70 -5.86
CA HIS A 1004 -81.57 50.54 -6.74
C HIS A 1004 -80.65 50.92 -7.91
N HIS A 1005 -79.60 50.13 -8.13
CA HIS A 1005 -78.68 50.32 -9.25
C HIS A 1005 -78.59 49.05 -10.10
N HIS A 1006 -78.58 49.22 -11.42
CA HIS A 1006 -78.23 48.19 -12.38
C HIS A 1006 -76.91 48.58 -13.04
N ILE A 1007 -75.92 47.71 -12.93
CA ILE A 1007 -74.57 47.94 -13.43
C ILE A 1007 -74.27 46.89 -14.49
N GLU A 1008 -73.87 47.33 -15.67
CA GLU A 1008 -73.55 46.42 -16.77
C GLU A 1008 -72.21 45.72 -16.52
N LYS A 1009 -72.06 44.52 -17.09
CA LYS A 1009 -70.81 43.76 -17.04
C LYS A 1009 -69.62 44.61 -17.52
N GLY A 1010 -68.61 44.72 -16.67
CA GLY A 1010 -67.34 45.40 -16.96
C GLY A 1010 -67.23 46.80 -16.37
N ASP A 1011 -68.33 47.37 -15.90
CA ASP A 1011 -68.35 48.72 -15.32
C ASP A 1011 -67.71 48.76 -13.92
N VAL A 1012 -67.01 49.86 -13.66
CA VAL A 1012 -66.41 50.15 -12.35
C VAL A 1012 -67.47 50.77 -11.46
N ILE A 1013 -67.77 50.12 -10.34
CA ILE A 1013 -68.81 50.56 -9.39
C ILE A 1013 -68.22 51.55 -8.38
N VAL A 1014 -67.02 51.27 -7.87
CA VAL A 1014 -66.22 52.18 -7.04
C VAL A 1014 -64.76 52.03 -7.42
N GLN A 1015 -63.98 53.11 -7.34
CA GLN A 1015 -62.57 53.13 -7.68
C GLN A 1015 -61.69 53.39 -6.45
N GLN A 1016 -60.58 52.66 -6.34
CA GLN A 1016 -59.64 52.82 -5.22
C GLN A 1016 -59.07 54.25 -5.18
N GLY A 1017 -59.11 54.86 -3.98
CA GLY A 1017 -58.64 56.21 -3.73
C GLY A 1017 -59.70 57.30 -3.87
N ASP A 1018 -60.90 56.97 -4.36
CA ASP A 1018 -62.01 57.92 -4.38
C ASP A 1018 -62.61 58.07 -2.97
N VAL A 1019 -63.10 59.26 -2.65
CA VAL A 1019 -63.93 59.47 -1.44
C VAL A 1019 -65.29 58.80 -1.68
N GLY A 1020 -65.82 58.08 -0.68
CA GLY A 1020 -67.12 57.44 -0.83
C GLY A 1020 -67.90 57.33 0.47
N ASP A 1021 -69.18 57.67 0.41
CA ASP A 1021 -70.13 57.73 1.52
C ASP A 1021 -71.31 56.75 1.34
N SER A 1022 -71.13 55.73 0.48
CA SER A 1022 -72.15 54.72 0.18
C SER A 1022 -71.66 53.28 0.37
N LEU A 1023 -72.55 52.42 0.85
CA LEU A 1023 -72.43 50.96 0.89
C LEU A 1023 -73.34 50.35 -0.18
N PHE A 1024 -72.84 49.34 -0.88
CA PHE A 1024 -73.58 48.57 -1.88
C PHE A 1024 -73.80 47.12 -1.43
N ILE A 1025 -75.02 46.61 -1.59
CA ILE A 1025 -75.41 45.23 -1.34
C ILE A 1025 -75.71 44.56 -2.69
N ILE A 1026 -75.13 43.40 -2.94
CA ILE A 1026 -75.32 42.66 -4.20
C ILE A 1026 -76.60 41.83 -4.07
N VAL A 1027 -77.62 42.17 -4.86
CA VAL A 1027 -78.89 41.45 -4.91
C VAL A 1027 -78.80 40.30 -5.89
N GLU A 1028 -78.24 40.57 -7.06
CA GLU A 1028 -78.04 39.63 -8.15
C GLU A 1028 -76.79 40.05 -8.91
N GLY A 1029 -76.02 39.07 -9.41
CA GLY A 1029 -74.77 39.31 -10.12
C GLY A 1029 -73.53 39.03 -9.28
N ALA A 1030 -72.38 39.41 -9.81
CA ALA A 1030 -71.09 39.17 -9.20
C ALA A 1030 -70.11 40.28 -9.57
N VAL A 1031 -69.27 40.64 -8.60
CA VAL A 1031 -68.28 41.70 -8.74
C VAL A 1031 -66.90 41.20 -8.32
N VAL A 1032 -65.87 41.81 -8.88
CA VAL A 1032 -64.46 41.55 -8.53
C VAL A 1032 -63.88 42.76 -7.82
N VAL A 1033 -63.21 42.52 -6.70
CA VAL A 1033 -62.50 43.51 -5.89
C VAL A 1033 -61.03 43.48 -6.27
N LYS A 1034 -60.50 44.60 -6.74
CA LYS A 1034 -59.12 44.76 -7.20
C LYS A 1034 -58.42 45.85 -6.41
N VAL A 1035 -57.19 45.60 -5.99
CA VAL A 1035 -56.35 46.58 -5.29
C VAL A 1035 -55.09 46.82 -6.10
N ARG A 1036 -54.76 48.10 -6.29
CA ARG A 1036 -53.47 48.56 -6.79
C ARG A 1036 -52.47 48.59 -5.63
N THR A 1037 -51.40 47.82 -5.77
CA THR A 1037 -50.28 47.78 -4.81
C THR A 1037 -49.36 49.00 -4.96
N ASP A 1038 -48.44 49.20 -4.01
CA ASP A 1038 -47.50 50.34 -4.01
C ASP A 1038 -46.55 50.35 -5.22
N GLU A 1039 -46.38 49.19 -5.87
CA GLU A 1039 -45.61 49.02 -7.12
C GLU A 1039 -46.43 49.31 -8.40
N GLY A 1040 -47.68 49.74 -8.27
CA GLY A 1040 -48.58 50.06 -9.40
C GLY A 1040 -49.31 48.87 -10.02
N ILE A 1041 -49.12 47.65 -9.50
CA ILE A 1041 -49.71 46.41 -10.03
C ILE A 1041 -51.14 46.22 -9.48
N ILE A 1042 -52.09 45.90 -10.37
CA ILE A 1042 -53.48 45.59 -9.98
C ILE A 1042 -53.59 44.11 -9.63
N LYS A 1043 -53.92 43.78 -8.38
CA LYS A 1043 -54.20 42.41 -7.91
C LYS A 1043 -55.67 42.23 -7.57
N GLU A 1044 -56.22 41.07 -7.91
CA GLU A 1044 -57.56 40.65 -7.48
C GLU A 1044 -57.49 40.18 -6.02
N VAL A 1045 -58.34 40.72 -5.16
CA VAL A 1045 -58.37 40.44 -3.71
C VAL A 1045 -59.54 39.54 -3.33
N ALA A 1046 -60.70 39.72 -3.98
CA ALA A 1046 -61.88 38.90 -3.74
C ALA A 1046 -62.87 38.94 -4.93
N ARG A 1047 -63.74 37.95 -5.01
CA ARG A 1047 -64.99 37.99 -5.80
C ARG A 1047 -66.17 37.95 -4.84
N LEU A 1048 -67.17 38.77 -5.07
CA LEU A 1048 -68.37 38.87 -4.24
C LEU A 1048 -69.61 38.57 -5.10
N GLY A 1049 -70.57 37.84 -4.54
CA GLY A 1049 -71.83 37.48 -5.22
C GLY A 1049 -73.05 37.95 -4.46
N ALA A 1050 -74.23 37.52 -4.90
CA ALA A 1050 -75.51 37.83 -4.24
C ALA A 1050 -75.47 37.55 -2.73
N GLY A 1051 -75.99 38.48 -1.93
CA GLY A 1051 -75.96 38.46 -0.46
C GLY A 1051 -74.68 39.00 0.17
N ASN A 1052 -73.64 39.33 -0.61
CA ASN A 1052 -72.48 40.07 -0.12
C ASN A 1052 -72.66 41.60 -0.28
N PHE A 1053 -71.81 42.37 0.37
CA PHE A 1053 -71.79 43.84 0.30
C PHE A 1053 -70.34 44.35 0.18
N PHE A 1054 -70.19 45.59 -0.25
CA PHE A 1054 -68.92 46.30 -0.32
C PHE A 1054 -69.11 47.81 -0.18
N GLY A 1055 -68.04 48.51 0.18
CA GLY A 1055 -68.05 49.96 0.37
C GLY A 1055 -68.28 50.42 1.81
N GLU A 1056 -68.43 49.46 2.72
CA GLU A 1056 -68.59 49.64 4.16
C GLU A 1056 -67.42 50.39 4.80
N MET A 1057 -66.20 50.16 4.29
CA MET A 1057 -64.99 50.74 4.88
C MET A 1057 -65.04 52.27 4.76
N ALA A 1058 -65.25 52.77 3.54
CA ALA A 1058 -65.32 54.21 3.28
C ALA A 1058 -66.52 54.87 3.99
N LEU A 1059 -67.68 54.19 3.97
CA LEU A 1059 -68.89 54.63 4.65
C LEU A 1059 -68.72 54.80 6.18
N LEU A 1060 -67.97 53.90 6.83
CA LEU A 1060 -67.94 53.79 8.29
C LEU A 1060 -66.69 54.39 8.93
N THR A 1061 -65.56 54.43 8.22
CA THR A 1061 -64.29 54.97 8.72
C THR A 1061 -63.96 56.35 8.18
N GLY A 1062 -64.65 56.79 7.11
CA GLY A 1062 -64.38 58.05 6.41
C GLY A 1062 -63.10 58.03 5.56
N GLU A 1063 -62.44 56.88 5.42
CA GLU A 1063 -61.27 56.73 4.56
C GLU A 1063 -61.66 56.61 3.08
N ASP A 1064 -60.73 56.93 2.17
CA ASP A 1064 -60.92 56.71 0.74
C ASP A 1064 -61.17 55.22 0.44
N ARG A 1065 -61.86 54.93 -0.67
CA ARG A 1065 -62.17 53.58 -1.12
C ARG A 1065 -60.90 52.74 -1.19
N ALA A 1066 -60.84 51.69 -0.37
CA ALA A 1066 -59.64 50.84 -0.24
C ALA A 1066 -59.32 49.98 -1.48
N ALA A 1067 -60.31 49.77 -2.36
CA ALA A 1067 -60.20 48.91 -3.54
C ALA A 1067 -61.13 49.38 -4.67
N THR A 1068 -60.79 49.02 -5.91
CA THR A 1068 -61.64 49.19 -7.10
C THR A 1068 -62.55 47.97 -7.24
N VAL A 1069 -63.86 48.17 -7.37
CA VAL A 1069 -64.83 47.07 -7.56
C VAL A 1069 -65.43 47.17 -8.96
N VAL A 1070 -65.41 46.06 -9.69
CA VAL A 1070 -65.87 46.00 -11.09
C VAL A 1070 -66.89 44.88 -11.25
N ALA A 1071 -68.00 45.15 -11.94
CA ALA A 1071 -68.99 44.13 -12.28
C ALA A 1071 -68.40 43.09 -13.26
N ILE A 1072 -68.47 41.80 -12.94
CA ILE A 1072 -68.02 40.73 -13.86
C ILE A 1072 -69.16 40.16 -14.70
N VAL A 1073 -70.40 40.43 -14.28
CA VAL A 1073 -71.67 40.15 -14.97
C VAL A 1073 -72.62 41.33 -14.68
N ASP A 1074 -73.74 41.42 -15.41
CA ASP A 1074 -74.78 42.40 -15.09
C ASP A 1074 -75.21 42.23 -13.63
N THR A 1075 -75.12 43.30 -12.85
CA THR A 1075 -75.21 43.27 -11.40
C THR A 1075 -76.26 44.26 -10.90
N TYR A 1076 -77.20 43.76 -10.09
CA TYR A 1076 -78.19 44.57 -9.39
C TYR A 1076 -77.72 44.83 -7.96
N LEU A 1077 -77.63 46.12 -7.60
CA LEU A 1077 -77.12 46.58 -6.32
C LEU A 1077 -78.17 47.41 -5.58
N PHE A 1078 -78.19 47.28 -4.26
CA PHE A 1078 -78.86 48.22 -3.37
C PHE A 1078 -77.82 49.12 -2.70
N GLU A 1079 -78.01 50.44 -2.82
CA GLU A 1079 -77.15 51.46 -2.23
C GLU A 1079 -77.79 52.05 -0.96
N LEU A 1080 -76.97 52.21 0.08
CA LEU A 1080 -77.27 52.95 1.31
C LEU A 1080 -76.17 53.96 1.58
N THR A 1081 -76.53 55.21 1.89
CA THR A 1081 -75.57 56.29 2.17
C THR A 1081 -75.33 56.48 3.67
N GLN A 1082 -74.28 57.23 4.00
CA GLN A 1082 -73.92 57.54 5.39
C GLN A 1082 -75.07 58.22 6.12
N ALA A 1083 -75.77 59.13 5.46
CA ALA A 1083 -76.93 59.83 6.01
C ALA A 1083 -78.07 58.89 6.41
N ASP A 1084 -78.22 57.75 5.71
CA ASP A 1084 -79.26 56.75 5.97
C ASP A 1084 -78.93 55.88 7.20
N ILE A 1085 -77.64 55.67 7.48
CA ILE A 1085 -77.15 54.73 8.51
C ILE A 1085 -76.71 55.44 9.80
N ALA A 1086 -76.14 56.65 9.70
CA ALA A 1086 -75.59 57.41 10.84
C ALA A 1086 -76.56 57.59 12.02
N PRO A 1087 -77.85 57.94 11.82
CA PRO A 1087 -78.80 58.15 12.92
C PRO A 1087 -79.09 56.86 13.71
N LEU A 1088 -78.96 55.70 13.06
CA LEU A 1088 -79.26 54.40 13.64
C LEU A 1088 -78.08 53.85 14.45
N ILE A 1089 -76.83 54.08 13.98
CA ILE A 1089 -75.61 53.69 14.71
C ILE A 1089 -75.48 54.50 16.01
N ALA A 1090 -75.83 55.79 16.00
CA ALA A 1090 -75.79 56.63 17.20
C ALA A 1090 -76.75 56.16 18.31
N GLN A 1091 -77.84 55.46 17.97
CA GLN A 1091 -78.87 55.00 18.91
C GLN A 1091 -78.60 53.59 19.47
N GLN A 1092 -77.63 52.83 18.94
CA GLN A 1092 -77.42 51.41 19.27
C GLN A 1092 -75.93 51.05 19.44
N PRO A 1093 -75.37 51.11 20.67
CA PRO A 1093 -73.96 50.82 20.95
C PRO A 1093 -73.51 49.39 20.58
N GLU A 1094 -74.41 48.40 20.62
CA GLU A 1094 -74.10 47.00 20.31
C GLU A 1094 -73.78 46.77 18.82
N VAL A 1095 -74.35 47.59 17.93
CA VAL A 1095 -74.10 47.52 16.47
C VAL A 1095 -72.64 47.90 16.16
N LYS A 1096 -72.07 48.83 16.93
CA LYS A 1096 -70.71 49.35 16.75
C LYS A 1096 -69.64 48.27 16.88
N GLU A 1097 -69.68 47.47 17.95
CA GLU A 1097 -68.66 46.43 18.18
C GLU A 1097 -68.66 45.35 17.10
N LEU A 1098 -69.85 44.95 16.63
CA LEU A 1098 -69.98 43.93 15.58
C LEU A 1098 -69.50 44.45 14.24
N VAL A 1099 -69.83 45.71 13.91
CA VAL A 1099 -69.37 46.38 12.70
C VAL A 1099 -67.83 46.52 12.70
N THR A 1100 -67.23 46.97 13.80
CA THR A 1100 -65.75 47.05 13.92
C THR A 1100 -65.08 45.68 13.78
N LYS A 1101 -65.71 44.61 14.30
CA LYS A 1101 -65.20 43.24 14.17
C LYS A 1101 -65.19 42.76 12.72
N VAL A 1102 -66.25 43.05 11.95
CA VAL A 1102 -66.35 42.71 10.51
C VAL A 1102 -65.33 43.52 9.70
N LEU A 1103 -65.17 44.82 9.99
CA LEU A 1103 -64.18 45.68 9.33
C LEU A 1103 -62.73 45.21 9.58
N THR A 1104 -62.42 44.79 10.81
CA THR A 1104 -61.07 44.29 11.17
C THR A 1104 -60.69 43.06 10.35
N GLN A 1105 -61.62 42.11 10.16
CA GLN A 1105 -61.37 40.92 9.32
C GLN A 1105 -61.11 41.29 7.85
N ARG A 1106 -61.87 42.25 7.31
CA ARG A 1106 -61.75 42.69 5.91
C ARG A 1106 -60.48 43.49 5.65
N GLN A 1107 -60.05 44.34 6.59
CA GLN A 1107 -58.81 45.09 6.48
C GLN A 1107 -57.59 44.16 6.48
N MET A 1108 -57.56 43.14 7.34
CA MET A 1108 -56.47 42.15 7.35
C MET A 1108 -56.35 41.40 6.02
N ALA A 1109 -57.47 41.03 5.39
CA ALA A 1109 -57.48 40.37 4.08
C ALA A 1109 -56.98 41.28 2.94
N THR A 1110 -57.13 42.60 3.07
CA THR A 1110 -56.63 43.57 2.09
C THR A 1110 -55.14 43.90 2.31
N GLN A 1111 -54.70 43.94 3.56
CA GLN A 1111 -53.33 44.30 3.96
C GLN A 1111 -52.33 43.16 3.69
N SER A 1112 -52.75 41.90 3.87
CA SER A 1112 -51.93 40.72 3.52
C SER A 1112 -51.59 40.63 2.02
N VAL A 1113 -52.39 41.26 1.16
CA VAL A 1113 -52.15 41.30 -0.29
C VAL A 1113 -51.27 42.50 -0.70
N LYS A 1114 -51.24 43.58 0.10
CA LYS A 1114 -50.40 44.76 -0.14
C LYS A 1114 -48.95 44.59 0.33
N THR A 1115 -48.70 43.85 1.40
CA THR A 1115 -47.36 43.72 2.00
C THR A 1115 -46.95 42.26 2.04
N SER A 1116 -46.00 41.86 1.20
CA SER A 1116 -45.48 40.48 1.14
C SER A 1116 -44.47 40.21 2.26
N VAL A 1117 -44.94 40.22 3.51
CA VAL A 1117 -44.14 39.85 4.69
C VAL A 1117 -45.04 39.13 5.71
N GLU A 1118 -44.71 37.89 6.08
CA GLU A 1118 -45.35 37.14 7.18
C GLU A 1118 -44.81 37.64 8.53
N HIS A 1119 -45.66 38.27 9.36
CA HIS A 1119 -45.37 38.68 10.75
C HIS A 1119 -46.55 38.33 11.69
N ASP A 1120 -46.27 38.26 12.99
CA ASP A 1120 -47.17 37.80 14.07
C ASP A 1120 -48.60 38.38 14.00
N VAL A 1121 -49.55 37.51 13.62
CA VAL A 1121 -50.93 37.85 13.22
C VAL A 1121 -51.80 38.34 14.39
N GLU A 1122 -51.46 37.99 15.63
CA GLU A 1122 -52.35 38.21 16.78
C GLU A 1122 -52.22 39.62 17.38
N THR A 1123 -50.99 40.15 17.46
CA THR A 1123 -50.70 41.49 18.01
C THR A 1123 -51.17 42.62 17.07
N GLU A 1124 -51.08 42.40 15.76
CA GLU A 1124 -51.47 43.38 14.74
C GLU A 1124 -53.00 43.50 14.63
N LYS A 1125 -53.73 42.40 14.81
CA LYS A 1125 -55.20 42.35 14.78
C LYS A 1125 -55.83 43.21 15.88
N GLU A 1126 -55.27 43.19 17.09
CA GLU A 1126 -55.81 43.98 18.21
C GLU A 1126 -55.51 45.48 18.03
N ALA A 1127 -54.38 45.83 17.42
CA ALA A 1127 -54.03 47.21 17.08
C ALA A 1127 -54.94 47.79 15.98
N ILE A 1128 -55.21 47.01 14.93
CA ILE A 1128 -56.14 47.39 13.84
C ILE A 1128 -57.56 47.56 14.39
N TYR A 1129 -58.02 46.63 15.25
CA TYR A 1129 -59.33 46.71 15.88
C TYR A 1129 -59.51 48.00 16.69
N LYS A 1130 -58.54 48.36 17.56
CA LYS A 1130 -58.58 49.60 18.36
C LYS A 1130 -58.54 50.86 17.50
N LYS A 1131 -57.76 50.86 16.40
CA LYS A 1131 -57.67 51.97 15.45
C LYS A 1131 -59.02 52.22 14.77
N LEU A 1132 -59.62 51.17 14.21
CA LEU A 1132 -60.90 51.24 13.50
C LEU A 1132 -62.04 51.67 14.43
N LEU A 1133 -62.09 51.15 15.67
CA LEU A 1133 -63.09 51.54 16.65
C LEU A 1133 -63.10 53.06 16.89
N LYS A 1134 -61.91 53.65 17.05
CA LYS A 1134 -61.73 55.08 17.26
C LYS A 1134 -62.09 55.92 16.02
N GLN A 1135 -61.79 55.43 14.82
CA GLN A 1135 -62.15 56.12 13.57
C GLN A 1135 -63.67 56.15 13.37
N VAL A 1136 -64.36 55.04 13.63
CA VAL A 1136 -65.83 54.98 13.61
C VAL A 1136 -66.43 55.95 14.65
N GLU A 1137 -65.86 56.04 15.87
CA GLU A 1137 -66.31 57.01 16.89
C GLU A 1137 -66.17 58.46 16.45
N GLN A 1138 -65.03 58.83 15.87
CA GLN A 1138 -64.76 60.20 15.42
C GLN A 1138 -65.61 60.58 14.21
N PHE A 1139 -65.78 59.67 13.25
CA PHE A 1139 -66.48 59.94 12.01
C PHE A 1139 -67.99 60.13 12.19
N PHE A 1140 -68.61 59.39 13.12
CA PHE A 1140 -70.01 59.58 13.48
C PHE A 1140 -70.25 60.63 14.58
N GLY A 1141 -69.20 61.36 15.02
CA GLY A 1141 -69.33 62.46 15.98
C GLY A 1141 -69.66 62.04 17.42
N LEU A 1142 -69.28 60.83 17.84
CA LEU A 1142 -69.67 60.22 19.12
C LEU A 1142 -68.58 60.31 20.22
N GLY A 1143 -67.48 61.01 19.97
CA GLY A 1143 -66.25 60.94 20.78
C GLY A 1143 -66.01 62.00 21.86
N ASP A 1144 -66.92 62.98 22.05
CA ASP A 1144 -66.66 64.17 22.90
C ASP A 1144 -67.49 64.27 24.19
N GLU A 1145 -67.84 63.15 24.82
CA GLU A 1145 -68.30 63.12 26.22
C GLU A 1145 -67.43 62.18 27.05
N LEU A 1146 -66.29 62.67 27.58
CA LEU A 1146 -65.62 62.19 28.81
C LEU A 1146 -64.33 62.99 29.14
N LYS A 1147 -64.40 64.32 29.08
CA LYS A 1147 -63.45 65.22 29.76
C LYS A 1147 -64.20 66.40 30.38
N GLY A 1148 -64.72 66.21 31.60
CA GLY A 1148 -65.24 67.32 32.40
C GLY A 1148 -66.05 66.90 33.63
N LYS A 1149 -65.42 67.08 34.80
CA LYS A 1149 -65.95 67.08 36.20
C LYS A 1149 -65.88 65.76 36.99
N GLY A 1150 -65.10 65.84 38.08
CA GLY A 1150 -65.48 65.41 39.44
C GLY A 1150 -65.16 63.98 39.79
#